data_AF-A0A354EBR3-F1
#
_entry.id   AF-A0A354EBR3-F1
#
_cell.length_a   1.000
_cell.length_b   1.000
_cell.length_c   1.000
_cell.angle_alpha   90.00
_cell.angle_beta   90.00
_cell.angle_gamma   90.00
#
_symmetry.space_group_name_H-M   'P 1'
#
loop_
_entity.id
_entity.type
_entity.pdbx_description
1 polymer ?
#
loop_
_entity_poly.entity_id
_entity_poly.type
_entity_poly.pdbx_seq_one_letter_code
_entity_poly.pdbx_strand_id
1 'polypeptide(L)'
;MRIAGTRLYHHSTIQGGKSMRGTRLIRLAGLTAMALLALAPLAMASQGGAVKGTVQDGSKQAVGGATVYLVPAGDVEKLAKQPSIEIRANVDNDEPMEDTLATGRDKYQKAVTDPKGAFTIARVEEGKYFVYVEPADPLHLPGGDIANKAMTATELMASPLAIEVSGKAPDNASFVGSSKCLGCHKDYADLKKTLHKIGIAVVGKPSKLQDFSRFPEFNKGLDALMAGKKFYFSGFDKERGFDKYQIAEKAPADPATVSFTATFFKDTDGKLKFRTENAKDPADPPRTYPVEMTYGGGLYKQRYLYKVGDVHYPFVQFNTEGDDSFADRSRKPWRDYHADWLFNEETGKLADPPKKKSFENECASCHFNGYTLTPTVSGDFVAGAVNDPNGEADIDGDGVPNELNIGCEVCHGPGSEHVKSPKEKKSVTIVNPGKLASERATVICNQCHSRPQGNMKNDQPVNKENKMLTPGLSRNEYLINHTTREDAAQKDFWADGVHSKSHHQQGTDLIRSKKYINGSFLMTCTDCHDPHGKSGVARQLTMEVRDGKNTLCVSCHKDTDIKAHTAATVGQEHEKINCVDCHMTKTMQTGAGLGKGLVGKDGKNYWLNDITSHIFDVPRKDNPAVKGIDPGKAMPIPYTNACGECHDVTKL
;
A
#
# COMPACT_ATOMS: atom_id res chain seq x y z
N MET A 1 -22.60 -3.28 56.80
CA MET A 1 -21.81 -3.78 57.94
C MET A 1 -20.35 -3.87 57.48
N ARG A 2 -19.48 -2.96 57.98
CA ARG A 2 -18.03 -2.75 57.71
C ARG A 2 -17.62 -2.57 56.22
N ILE A 3 -17.58 -1.38 55.62
CA ILE A 3 -16.77 -0.14 55.78
C ILE A 3 -15.31 -0.27 55.29
N ALA A 4 -15.06 0.43 54.15
CA ALA A 4 -13.96 1.32 53.70
C ALA A 4 -12.50 1.05 54.13
N GLY A 5 -11.50 1.15 53.24
CA GLY A 5 -10.90 2.41 52.73
C GLY A 5 -9.86 2.92 53.74
N THR A 6 -8.66 3.44 53.45
CA THR A 6 -8.15 4.23 52.33
C THR A 6 -6.61 4.38 52.50
N ARG A 7 -5.97 4.87 51.43
CA ARG A 7 -4.57 5.24 51.19
C ARG A 7 -3.83 6.16 52.19
N LEU A 8 -2.49 6.06 52.09
CA LEU A 8 -1.41 7.07 52.17
C LEU A 8 -1.06 7.70 53.54
N TYR A 9 0.23 7.71 53.89
CA TYR A 9 1.11 8.90 53.90
C TYR A 9 2.56 8.54 54.30
N HIS A 10 3.49 9.28 53.72
CA HIS A 10 4.94 9.31 53.97
C HIS A 10 5.27 10.22 55.16
N HIS A 11 6.24 9.86 56.03
CA HIS A 11 7.43 10.67 56.39
C HIS A 11 8.16 10.18 57.66
N SER A 12 9.49 10.36 57.63
CA SER A 12 10.38 10.71 58.77
C SER A 12 10.65 9.64 59.84
N THR A 13 11.80 9.55 60.52
CA THR A 13 13.23 9.85 60.31
C THR A 13 13.96 9.21 61.52
N ILE A 14 15.23 8.81 61.38
CA ILE A 14 16.29 8.84 62.43
C ILE A 14 16.18 7.85 63.64
N GLN A 15 17.12 6.90 63.79
CA GLN A 15 18.28 6.92 64.74
C GLN A 15 18.76 5.53 65.24
N GLY A 16 20.10 5.41 65.38
CA GLY A 16 20.82 4.52 66.32
C GLY A 16 21.25 3.16 65.73
N GLY A 17 22.53 2.81 65.53
CA GLY A 17 23.72 2.88 66.41
C GLY A 17 23.90 1.50 67.06
N LYS A 18 25.03 0.79 67.15
CA LYS A 18 26.48 1.04 67.15
C LYS A 18 27.19 -0.35 67.19
N SER A 19 28.45 -0.43 66.75
CA SER A 19 29.61 -0.97 67.52
C SER A 19 30.74 -1.37 66.55
N MET A 20 31.78 -0.53 66.38
CA MET A 20 33.16 -0.66 66.93
C MET A 20 33.95 -1.86 66.36
N ARG A 21 35.18 -1.73 65.84
CA ARG A 21 36.37 -1.03 66.37
C ARG A 21 37.32 -0.61 65.24
N GLY A 22 38.00 0.51 65.45
CA GLY A 22 39.07 0.99 64.58
C GLY A 22 40.49 0.60 65.04
N THR A 23 41.47 1.03 64.25
CA THR A 23 42.81 1.37 64.76
C THR A 23 43.39 2.50 63.92
N ARG A 24 43.96 3.48 64.63
CA ARG A 24 44.48 4.77 64.15
C ARG A 24 45.84 4.62 63.47
N LEU A 25 46.22 5.59 62.63
CA LEU A 25 47.56 6.18 62.69
C LEU A 25 47.57 7.62 62.14
N ILE A 26 48.59 8.34 62.58
CA ILE A 26 48.65 9.79 62.82
C ILE A 26 49.19 10.56 61.60
N ARG A 27 48.74 11.82 61.54
CA ARG A 27 49.13 12.93 60.66
C ARG A 27 50.63 13.04 60.37
N LEU A 28 50.96 13.55 59.18
CA LEU A 28 51.93 14.64 59.02
C LEU A 28 51.54 15.50 57.82
N ALA A 29 51.55 16.83 58.02
CA ALA A 29 51.24 17.83 57.01
C ALA A 29 52.54 18.32 56.34
N GLY A 30 52.48 18.54 55.02
CA GLY A 30 53.51 19.21 54.24
C GLY A 30 52.88 19.85 53.01
N LEU A 31 52.97 21.17 52.90
CA LEU A 31 52.49 21.96 51.77
C LEU A 31 53.26 21.62 50.49
N THR A 32 52.54 21.34 49.41
CA THR A 32 53.01 21.55 48.03
C THR A 32 51.91 22.27 47.26
N ALA A 33 52.20 23.52 46.88
CA ALA A 33 51.39 24.30 45.96
C ALA A 33 51.43 23.63 44.57
N MET A 34 50.30 23.13 44.11
CA MET A 34 50.09 22.73 42.73
C MET A 34 49.18 23.76 42.07
N ALA A 35 49.72 24.44 41.06
CA ALA A 35 48.94 25.29 40.17
C ALA A 35 47.90 24.41 39.44
N LEU A 36 46.64 24.54 39.83
CA LEU A 36 45.52 24.07 39.02
C LEU A 36 45.38 25.01 37.82
N LEU A 37 45.97 24.63 36.69
CA LEU A 37 45.50 25.09 35.39
C LEU A 37 44.08 24.56 35.21
N ALA A 38 43.10 25.43 35.46
CA ALA A 38 41.74 25.23 35.01
C ALA A 38 41.74 25.26 33.47
N LEU A 39 41.95 24.10 32.84
CA LEU A 39 41.52 23.88 31.47
C LEU A 39 39.99 23.81 31.50
N ALA A 40 39.36 24.99 31.45
CA ALA A 40 38.00 25.08 30.96
C ALA A 40 37.99 24.42 29.56
N PRO A 41 37.06 23.50 29.26
CA PRO A 41 36.82 23.16 27.88
C PRO A 41 36.31 24.45 27.24
N LEU A 42 37.17 25.13 26.48
CA LEU A 42 36.73 25.99 25.41
C LEU A 42 35.86 25.10 24.55
N ALA A 43 34.54 25.20 24.72
CA ALA A 43 33.60 24.86 23.67
C ALA A 43 34.07 25.66 22.46
N MET A 44 34.83 25.03 21.57
CA MET A 44 34.99 25.56 20.23
C MET A 44 33.58 25.58 19.70
N ALA A 45 32.96 26.77 19.70
CA ALA A 45 31.77 27.01 18.95
C ALA A 45 32.12 26.62 17.52
N SER A 46 31.64 25.45 17.11
CA SER A 46 31.63 25.00 15.74
C SER A 46 31.09 26.16 14.91
N GLN A 47 31.99 26.83 14.19
CA GLN A 47 31.59 27.91 13.30
C GLN A 47 30.91 27.21 12.13
N GLY A 48 29.58 27.10 12.20
CA GLY A 48 28.75 26.53 11.14
C GLY A 48 29.21 27.04 9.77
N GLY A 49 29.48 26.11 8.85
CA GLY A 49 29.93 26.43 7.50
C GLY A 49 28.76 26.67 6.55
N ALA A 50 29.09 27.06 5.32
CA ALA A 50 28.09 27.33 4.30
C ALA A 50 27.67 26.04 3.59
N VAL A 51 26.36 25.84 3.42
CA VAL A 51 25.81 24.83 2.50
C VAL A 51 25.49 25.52 1.18
N LYS A 52 25.94 24.93 0.08
CA LYS A 52 25.81 25.49 -1.27
C LYS A 52 25.28 24.42 -2.21
N GLY A 53 24.67 24.84 -3.31
CA GLY A 53 24.23 23.89 -4.31
C GLY A 53 23.48 24.55 -5.46
N THR A 54 22.88 23.71 -6.29
CA THR A 54 22.03 24.11 -7.40
C THR A 54 20.73 23.32 -7.39
N VAL A 55 19.63 23.97 -7.77
CA VAL A 55 18.35 23.33 -8.06
C VAL A 55 18.11 23.34 -9.56
N GLN A 56 17.80 22.18 -10.12
CA GLN A 56 17.48 22.01 -11.53
C GLN A 56 16.29 21.06 -11.72
N ASP A 57 15.76 21.00 -12.94
CA ASP A 57 14.74 20.00 -13.32
C ASP A 57 15.37 18.76 -13.96
N GLY A 58 14.53 17.79 -14.35
CA GLY A 58 15.00 16.57 -15.03
C GLY A 58 15.63 16.77 -16.42
N SER A 59 15.46 17.94 -17.04
CA SER A 59 16.11 18.32 -18.30
C SER A 59 17.34 19.20 -18.06
N LYS A 60 17.81 19.28 -16.80
CA LYS A 60 18.96 20.05 -16.34
C LYS A 60 18.79 21.57 -16.54
N GLN A 61 17.54 22.04 -16.61
CA GLN A 61 17.25 23.46 -16.61
C GLN A 61 17.30 23.98 -15.18
N ALA A 62 17.96 25.12 -14.99
CA ALA A 62 18.02 25.81 -13.70
C ALA A 62 16.62 26.22 -13.24
N VAL A 63 16.31 25.97 -11.96
CA VAL A 63 15.07 26.43 -11.33
C VAL A 63 15.41 27.63 -10.46
N GLY A 64 15.19 28.84 -10.98
CA GLY A 64 15.44 30.09 -10.28
C GLY A 64 14.28 30.55 -9.40
N GLY A 65 14.57 31.30 -8.35
CA GLY A 65 13.56 31.78 -7.39
C GLY A 65 12.98 30.73 -6.43
N ALA A 66 13.38 29.45 -6.52
CA ALA A 66 12.98 28.42 -5.57
C ALA A 66 13.58 28.67 -4.18
N THR A 67 12.84 28.33 -3.13
CA THR A 67 13.33 28.38 -1.75
C THR A 67 13.81 27.00 -1.32
N VAL A 68 15.07 26.91 -0.89
CA VAL A 68 15.67 25.69 -0.32
C VAL A 68 15.67 25.81 1.19
N TYR A 69 14.96 24.92 1.87
CA TYR A 69 14.86 24.84 3.32
C TYR A 69 15.75 23.73 3.88
N LEU A 70 16.39 24.00 5.02
CA LEU A 70 16.94 22.96 5.90
C LEU A 70 15.96 22.72 7.04
N VAL A 71 15.15 21.66 6.90
CA VAL A 71 14.12 21.29 7.87
C VAL A 71 14.77 20.41 8.96
N PRO A 72 14.80 20.83 10.24
CA PRO A 72 15.41 20.04 11.30
C PRO A 72 14.73 18.67 11.45
N ALA A 73 15.51 17.60 11.40
CA ALA A 73 14.98 16.23 11.42
C ALA A 73 14.22 15.91 12.72
N GLY A 74 14.63 16.53 13.84
CA GLY A 74 13.94 16.41 15.12
C GLY A 74 12.58 17.10 15.17
N ASP A 75 12.28 18.07 14.29
CA ASP A 75 10.95 18.66 14.20
C ASP A 75 9.99 17.75 13.44
N VAL A 76 10.47 17.12 12.36
CA VAL A 76 9.73 16.09 11.62
C VAL A 76 9.42 14.88 12.51
N GLU A 77 10.39 14.43 13.31
CA GLU A 77 10.20 13.32 14.24
C GLU A 77 9.12 13.58 15.29
N LYS A 78 8.90 14.84 15.69
CA LYS A 78 7.83 15.20 16.65
C LYS A 78 6.42 15.00 16.07
N LEU A 79 6.27 14.96 14.74
CA LEU A 79 4.99 14.64 14.10
C LEU A 79 4.63 13.16 14.21
N ALA A 80 5.60 12.28 14.50
CA ALA A 80 5.36 10.85 14.57
C ALA A 80 4.35 10.53 15.69
N LYS A 81 3.30 9.80 15.34
CA LYS A 81 2.27 9.32 16.27
C LYS A 81 2.24 7.80 16.30
N GLN A 82 1.62 7.25 17.34
CA GLN A 82 1.31 5.82 17.36
C GLN A 82 0.30 5.50 16.25
N PRO A 83 0.36 4.29 15.68
CA PRO A 83 -0.66 3.83 14.74
C PRO A 83 -2.07 3.99 15.31
N SER A 84 -2.99 4.51 14.51
CA SER A 84 -4.40 4.68 14.87
C SER A 84 -5.31 4.23 13.72
N ILE A 85 -6.62 4.09 13.97
CA ILE A 85 -7.59 3.89 12.90
C ILE A 85 -7.93 5.17 12.13
N GLU A 86 -7.49 6.33 12.64
CA GLU A 86 -7.96 7.64 12.19
C GLU A 86 -6.99 8.27 11.19
N ILE A 87 -7.34 8.16 9.91
CA ILE A 87 -6.74 8.89 8.80
C ILE A 87 -7.78 9.88 8.33
N ARG A 88 -7.45 11.17 8.30
CA ARG A 88 -8.44 12.23 8.09
C ARG A 88 -7.85 13.41 7.31
N ALA A 89 -8.69 14.15 6.61
CA ALA A 89 -8.29 15.42 6.01
C ALA A 89 -8.01 16.49 7.10
N ASN A 90 -7.20 17.49 6.75
CA ASN A 90 -6.85 18.66 7.57
C ASN A 90 -6.21 18.32 8.92
N VAL A 91 -5.42 17.25 8.97
CA VAL A 91 -4.56 16.94 10.11
C VAL A 91 -3.19 17.56 9.87
N ASP A 92 -2.47 17.89 10.94
CA ASP A 92 -1.22 18.63 10.94
C ASP A 92 -0.01 17.72 11.24
N ASN A 93 -0.12 16.43 10.91
CA ASN A 93 0.85 15.43 11.33
C ASN A 93 0.96 14.20 10.42
N ASP A 94 0.50 14.28 9.17
CA ASP A 94 0.55 13.16 8.22
C ASP A 94 1.17 13.51 6.85
N GLU A 95 1.64 14.75 6.70
CA GLU A 95 2.48 15.23 5.60
C GLU A 95 3.85 15.66 6.17
N PRO A 96 4.85 14.76 6.23
CA PRO A 96 6.06 14.98 7.04
C PRO A 96 6.81 16.28 6.76
N MET A 97 6.90 16.72 5.51
CA MET A 97 7.55 17.97 5.16
C MET A 97 6.57 19.14 5.21
N GLU A 98 5.39 19.01 4.59
CA GLU A 98 4.44 20.11 4.46
C GLU A 98 3.88 20.58 5.81
N ASP A 99 3.55 19.66 6.72
CA ASP A 99 3.07 19.99 8.07
C ASP A 99 4.18 20.62 8.94
N THR A 100 5.40 20.07 8.84
CA THR A 100 6.56 20.62 9.55
C THR A 100 6.85 22.04 9.07
N LEU A 101 6.78 22.28 7.76
CA LEU A 101 6.98 23.60 7.17
C LEU A 101 5.85 24.56 7.53
N ALA A 102 4.59 24.11 7.56
CA ALA A 102 3.44 24.96 7.91
C ALA A 102 3.62 25.70 9.24
N THR A 103 4.33 25.11 10.21
CA THR A 103 4.59 25.72 11.53
C THR A 103 6.02 26.23 11.73
N GLY A 104 6.94 25.87 10.82
CA GLY A 104 8.38 26.10 10.97
C GLY A 104 9.05 27.02 9.95
N ARG A 105 8.39 27.35 8.83
CA ARG A 105 8.95 28.13 7.69
C ARG A 105 9.73 29.39 8.05
N ASP A 106 9.27 30.15 9.04
CA ASP A 106 9.90 31.42 9.43
C ASP A 106 11.14 31.23 10.30
N LYS A 107 11.28 30.04 10.90
CA LYS A 107 12.35 29.71 11.84
C LYS A 107 13.50 28.95 11.16
N TYR A 108 13.20 28.23 10.09
CA TYR A 108 14.18 27.37 9.42
C TYR A 108 15.15 28.15 8.56
N GLN A 109 16.39 27.68 8.55
CA GLN A 109 17.43 28.19 7.69
C GLN A 109 17.06 27.88 6.23
N LYS A 110 17.16 28.90 5.38
CA LYS A 110 16.75 28.83 3.97
C LYS A 110 17.56 29.75 3.09
N ALA A 111 17.58 29.46 1.80
CA ALA A 111 18.12 30.34 0.76
C ALA A 111 17.22 30.30 -0.48
N VAL A 112 17.20 31.39 -1.23
CA VAL A 112 16.51 31.47 -2.52
C VAL A 112 17.53 31.27 -3.62
N THR A 113 17.20 30.43 -4.60
CA THR A 113 18.07 30.18 -5.76
C THR A 113 18.12 31.39 -6.70
N ASP A 114 19.30 31.69 -7.24
CA ASP A 114 19.49 32.69 -8.29
C ASP A 114 18.92 32.23 -9.64
N PRO A 115 18.97 33.03 -10.72
CA PRO A 115 18.48 32.63 -12.04
C PRO A 115 19.21 31.41 -12.67
N LYS A 116 20.36 31.01 -12.13
CA LYS A 116 21.10 29.81 -12.53
C LYS A 116 20.80 28.62 -11.60
N GLY A 117 19.82 28.76 -10.71
CA GLY A 117 19.43 27.74 -9.74
C GLY A 117 20.38 27.63 -8.55
N ALA A 118 21.40 28.48 -8.44
CA ALA A 118 22.41 28.38 -7.40
C ALA A 118 21.93 29.01 -6.08
N PHE A 119 22.24 28.38 -4.95
CA PHE A 119 21.91 28.89 -3.62
C PHE A 119 23.09 28.77 -2.65
N THR A 120 23.04 29.54 -1.57
CA THR A 120 24.00 29.45 -0.45
C THR A 120 23.29 29.79 0.86
N ILE A 121 23.31 28.86 1.81
CA ILE A 121 22.94 29.08 3.20
C ILE A 121 24.24 29.30 3.96
N ALA A 122 24.51 30.55 4.34
CA ALA A 122 25.85 31.02 4.71
C ALA A 122 26.43 30.36 5.98
N ARG A 123 25.58 29.99 6.93
CA ARG A 123 25.99 29.39 8.20
C ARG A 123 24.95 28.37 8.64
N VAL A 124 25.32 27.10 8.56
CA VAL A 124 24.48 25.98 9.00
C VAL A 124 24.91 25.49 10.36
N GLU A 125 23.98 25.57 11.31
CA GLU A 125 24.14 25.05 12.66
C GLU A 125 24.37 23.54 12.68
N GLU A 126 25.00 23.04 13.73
CA GLU A 126 25.11 21.59 13.94
C GLU A 126 23.72 20.97 14.12
N GLY A 127 23.53 19.84 13.47
CA GLY A 127 22.24 19.15 13.48
C GLY A 127 22.11 18.20 12.31
N LYS A 128 20.90 17.66 12.17
CA LYS A 128 20.50 16.80 11.07
C LYS A 128 19.28 17.42 10.41
N TYR A 129 19.29 17.52 9.08
CA TYR A 129 18.30 18.27 8.32
C TYR A 129 17.83 17.47 7.11
N PHE A 130 16.55 17.59 6.79
CA PHE A 130 16.03 17.28 5.47
C PHE A 130 16.19 18.52 4.58
N VAL A 131 16.49 18.31 3.29
CA VAL A 131 16.64 19.39 2.30
C VAL A 131 15.39 19.43 1.43
N TYR A 132 14.57 20.46 1.61
CA TYR A 132 13.30 20.59 0.90
C TYR A 132 13.30 21.79 -0.02
N VAL A 133 12.88 21.62 -1.27
CA VAL A 133 12.77 22.69 -2.25
C VAL A 133 11.30 23.04 -2.48
N GLU A 134 11.01 24.33 -2.36
CA GLU A 134 9.73 24.92 -2.72
C GLU A 134 9.91 25.83 -3.95
N PRO A 135 9.50 25.37 -5.14
CA PRO A 135 9.52 26.19 -6.35
C PRO A 135 8.62 27.42 -6.21
N ALA A 136 9.02 28.53 -6.85
CA ALA A 136 8.21 29.75 -6.90
C ALA A 136 7.30 29.82 -8.14
N ASP A 137 7.43 28.87 -9.06
CA ASP A 137 6.68 28.79 -10.30
C ASP A 137 5.68 27.60 -10.28
N PRO A 138 4.62 27.63 -11.09
CA PRO A 138 3.60 26.59 -11.09
C PRO A 138 3.97 25.34 -11.94
N LEU A 139 5.13 25.34 -12.61
CA LEU A 139 5.56 24.25 -13.50
C LEU A 139 6.30 23.14 -12.74
N HIS A 140 6.84 23.45 -11.56
CA HIS A 140 7.56 22.50 -10.73
C HIS A 140 6.78 22.16 -9.46
N LEU A 141 6.95 20.93 -8.98
CA LEU A 141 6.36 20.46 -7.74
C LEU A 141 7.36 20.57 -6.58
N PRO A 142 6.88 20.81 -5.35
CA PRO A 142 7.75 20.91 -4.18
C PRO A 142 8.28 19.52 -3.76
N GLY A 143 9.44 19.51 -3.11
CA GLY A 143 10.16 18.30 -2.74
C GLY A 143 11.63 18.34 -3.14
N GLY A 144 12.06 17.39 -3.96
CA GLY A 144 13.45 17.18 -4.38
C GLY A 144 13.86 15.71 -4.28
N ASP A 145 14.76 15.28 -5.16
CA ASP A 145 15.33 13.93 -5.20
C ASP A 145 16.08 13.50 -3.92
N ILE A 146 16.51 14.46 -3.11
CA ILE A 146 17.15 14.21 -1.80
C ILE A 146 16.28 14.58 -0.59
N ALA A 147 15.00 14.94 -0.80
CA ALA A 147 14.14 15.50 0.24
C ALA A 147 13.82 14.51 1.37
N ASN A 148 13.84 13.22 1.08
CA ASN A 148 13.34 12.20 2.01
C ASN A 148 14.40 11.65 2.96
N LYS A 149 15.69 11.98 2.79
CA LYS A 149 16.78 11.48 3.65
C LYS A 149 17.45 12.62 4.40
N ALA A 150 17.46 12.54 5.71
CA ALA A 150 18.09 13.55 6.54
C ALA A 150 19.62 13.38 6.54
N MET A 151 20.32 14.51 6.40
CA MET A 151 21.77 14.61 6.37
C MET A 151 22.25 15.47 7.55
N THR A 152 23.39 15.14 8.12
CA THR A 152 24.06 15.98 9.10
C THR A 152 24.55 17.27 8.45
N ALA A 153 24.72 18.33 9.24
CA ALA A 153 25.31 19.58 8.77
C ALA A 153 26.68 19.33 8.10
N THR A 154 27.49 18.43 8.66
CA THR A 154 28.79 18.04 8.09
C THR A 154 28.65 17.41 6.70
N GLU A 155 27.71 16.49 6.50
CA GLU A 155 27.45 15.89 5.19
C GLU A 155 26.97 16.93 4.17
N LEU A 156 26.12 17.88 4.59
CA LEU A 156 25.62 18.94 3.71
C LEU A 156 26.71 19.94 3.29
N MET A 157 27.73 20.14 4.14
CA MET A 157 28.86 21.02 3.85
C MET A 157 29.98 20.33 3.07
N ALA A 158 29.98 19.00 3.00
CA ALA A 158 31.06 18.22 2.40
C ALA A 158 31.21 18.47 0.89
N SER A 159 30.11 18.74 0.19
CA SER A 159 30.11 19.03 -1.25
C SER A 159 28.89 19.85 -1.66
N PRO A 160 28.96 20.65 -2.75
CA PRO A 160 27.78 21.32 -3.27
C PRO A 160 26.65 20.34 -3.60
N LEU A 161 25.44 20.67 -3.16
CA LEU A 161 24.25 19.87 -3.43
C LEU A 161 23.81 20.05 -4.89
N ALA A 162 23.41 18.95 -5.53
CA ALA A 162 22.79 18.97 -6.85
C ALA A 162 21.37 18.41 -6.70
N ILE A 163 20.40 19.30 -6.55
CA ILE A 163 19.02 18.94 -6.25
C ILE A 163 18.20 18.95 -7.54
N GLU A 164 17.40 17.91 -7.74
CA GLU A 164 16.44 17.84 -8.84
C GLU A 164 15.00 17.86 -8.35
N VAL A 165 14.20 18.75 -8.94
CA VAL A 165 12.74 18.81 -8.69
C VAL A 165 11.94 18.17 -9.82
N SER A 166 10.72 17.72 -9.48
CA SER A 166 9.75 17.21 -10.46
C SER A 166 9.09 18.36 -11.21
N GLY A 167 8.73 18.15 -12.47
CA GLY A 167 7.72 18.97 -13.13
C GLY A 167 6.31 18.60 -12.69
N LYS A 168 5.34 19.31 -13.26
CA LYS A 168 3.89 19.08 -13.11
C LYS A 168 3.29 18.83 -14.49
N ALA A 169 2.35 17.88 -14.60
CA ALA A 169 1.56 17.75 -15.82
C ALA A 169 0.72 19.03 -16.04
N PRO A 170 0.77 19.66 -17.23
CA PRO A 170 -0.07 20.82 -17.52
C PRO A 170 -1.56 20.50 -17.41
N ASP A 171 -2.38 21.46 -16.97
CA ASP A 171 -3.81 21.23 -16.75
C ASP A 171 -4.58 20.88 -18.04
N ASN A 172 -4.04 21.26 -19.21
CA ASN A 172 -4.58 20.91 -20.53
C ASN A 172 -4.02 19.60 -21.11
N ALA A 173 -3.14 18.90 -20.37
CA ALA A 173 -2.56 17.65 -20.83
C ALA A 173 -3.58 16.51 -20.79
N SER A 174 -3.49 15.61 -21.76
CA SER A 174 -4.31 14.41 -21.89
C SER A 174 -3.44 13.16 -21.82
N PHE A 175 -4.08 12.03 -21.49
CA PHE A 175 -3.42 10.73 -21.54
C PHE A 175 -3.08 10.38 -23.00
N VAL A 176 -1.99 9.64 -23.22
CA VAL A 176 -1.52 9.22 -24.55
C VAL A 176 -1.30 7.71 -24.69
N GLY A 177 -1.40 6.95 -23.59
CA GLY A 177 -1.23 5.50 -23.57
C GLY A 177 0.24 5.07 -23.45
N SER A 178 0.48 3.97 -22.75
CA SER A 178 1.83 3.46 -22.47
C SER A 178 2.62 3.09 -23.72
N SER A 179 1.98 2.75 -24.85
CA SER A 179 2.67 2.54 -26.12
C SER A 179 3.43 3.77 -26.56
N LYS A 180 2.87 4.96 -26.35
CA LYS A 180 3.56 6.19 -26.72
C LYS A 180 4.76 6.44 -25.81
N CYS A 181 4.60 6.20 -24.50
CA CYS A 181 5.66 6.31 -23.51
C CYS A 181 6.83 5.36 -23.84
N LEU A 182 6.52 4.08 -24.06
CA LEU A 182 7.50 3.03 -24.36
C LEU A 182 8.21 3.23 -25.71
N GLY A 183 7.67 4.04 -26.62
CA GLY A 183 8.34 4.42 -27.86
C GLY A 183 9.68 5.13 -27.61
N CYS A 184 9.77 5.95 -26.55
CA CYS A 184 10.99 6.63 -26.14
C CYS A 184 11.65 5.97 -24.91
N HIS A 185 10.85 5.41 -24.00
CA HIS A 185 11.31 4.85 -22.73
C HIS A 185 11.34 3.31 -22.72
N LYS A 186 12.03 2.73 -23.70
CA LYS A 186 12.08 1.27 -23.91
C LYS A 186 12.62 0.49 -22.72
N ASP A 187 13.46 1.13 -21.90
CA ASP A 187 14.09 0.54 -20.72
C ASP A 187 13.11 0.21 -19.58
N TYR A 188 11.85 0.63 -19.68
CA TYR A 188 10.78 0.31 -18.72
C TYR A 188 9.77 -0.72 -19.28
N ALA A 189 10.11 -1.43 -20.37
CA ALA A 189 9.24 -2.44 -20.96
C ALA A 189 8.92 -3.62 -20.01
N ASP A 190 9.72 -3.86 -18.97
CA ASP A 190 9.43 -4.88 -17.95
C ASP A 190 8.15 -4.57 -17.14
N LEU A 191 7.63 -3.35 -17.19
CA LEU A 191 6.31 -3.01 -16.63
C LEU A 191 5.22 -3.94 -17.19
N LYS A 192 5.34 -4.37 -18.45
CA LYS A 192 4.42 -5.32 -19.10
C LYS A 192 4.31 -6.66 -18.40
N LYS A 193 5.32 -7.01 -17.59
CA LYS A 193 5.39 -8.27 -16.83
C LYS A 193 4.90 -8.12 -15.39
N THR A 194 4.36 -6.96 -15.02
CA THR A 194 3.88 -6.67 -13.66
C THR A 194 2.37 -6.85 -13.56
N LEU A 195 1.86 -7.14 -12.36
CA LEU A 195 0.42 -7.27 -12.12
C LEU A 195 -0.34 -5.97 -12.32
N HIS A 196 0.34 -4.82 -12.28
CA HIS A 196 -0.23 -3.54 -12.71
C HIS A 196 -0.61 -3.54 -14.19
N LYS A 197 0.07 -4.31 -15.05
CA LYS A 197 -0.19 -4.35 -16.50
C LYS A 197 -1.02 -5.54 -16.97
N ILE A 198 -1.10 -6.60 -16.18
CA ILE A 198 -1.75 -7.85 -16.58
C ILE A 198 -3.00 -8.22 -15.77
N GLY A 199 -3.43 -7.36 -14.83
CA GLY A 199 -4.55 -7.63 -13.93
C GLY A 199 -5.93 -7.74 -14.62
N ILE A 200 -6.09 -7.18 -15.82
CA ILE A 200 -7.28 -7.34 -16.68
C ILE A 200 -6.83 -7.87 -18.02
N ALA A 201 -7.39 -8.98 -18.50
CA ALA A 201 -7.01 -9.55 -19.79
C ALA A 201 -8.23 -10.05 -20.55
N VAL A 202 -8.28 -9.77 -21.85
CA VAL A 202 -9.31 -10.34 -22.74
C VAL A 202 -9.08 -11.84 -22.87
N VAL A 203 -10.14 -12.62 -22.66
CA VAL A 203 -10.07 -14.08 -22.70
C VAL A 203 -9.56 -14.54 -24.07
N GLY A 204 -8.44 -15.29 -24.06
CA GLY A 204 -7.84 -15.83 -25.28
C GLY A 204 -7.14 -14.81 -26.19
N LYS A 205 -7.07 -13.53 -25.82
CA LYS A 205 -6.45 -12.48 -26.63
C LYS A 205 -5.65 -11.47 -25.78
N PRO A 206 -4.48 -11.85 -25.24
CA PRO A 206 -3.54 -10.91 -24.64
C PRO A 206 -3.23 -9.69 -25.51
N SER A 207 -3.11 -8.52 -24.89
CA SER A 207 -2.69 -7.30 -25.59
C SER A 207 -1.18 -7.29 -25.85
N LYS A 208 -0.71 -6.37 -26.69
CA LYS A 208 0.74 -6.16 -26.92
C LYS A 208 1.42 -5.41 -25.77
N LEU A 209 0.65 -4.94 -24.79
CA LEU A 209 1.14 -4.36 -23.53
C LEU A 209 1.24 -5.39 -22.40
N GLN A 210 0.90 -6.66 -22.65
CA GLN A 210 0.87 -7.68 -21.61
C GLN A 210 1.89 -8.79 -21.86
N ASP A 211 2.60 -9.17 -20.80
CA ASP A 211 3.54 -10.29 -20.79
C ASP A 211 3.34 -11.11 -19.51
N PHE A 212 2.85 -12.34 -19.66
CA PHE A 212 2.52 -13.24 -18.57
C PHE A 212 3.69 -14.13 -18.13
N SER A 213 4.90 -13.95 -18.70
CA SER A 213 6.05 -14.84 -18.48
C SER A 213 6.47 -14.99 -17.01
N ARG A 214 6.16 -14.01 -16.15
CA ARG A 214 6.43 -14.07 -14.70
C ARG A 214 5.36 -14.82 -13.90
N PHE A 215 4.25 -15.19 -14.53
CA PHE A 215 3.07 -15.80 -13.90
C PHE A 215 2.56 -16.97 -14.75
N PRO A 216 3.28 -18.10 -14.83
CA PRO A 216 2.89 -19.24 -15.66
C PRO A 216 1.51 -19.81 -15.30
N GLU A 217 1.15 -19.74 -14.02
CA GLU A 217 -0.15 -20.22 -13.51
C GLU A 217 -1.27 -19.17 -13.59
N PHE A 218 -1.07 -18.08 -14.33
CA PHE A 218 -2.04 -16.97 -14.40
C PHE A 218 -3.44 -17.42 -14.81
N ASN A 219 -3.53 -18.37 -15.75
CA ASN A 219 -4.80 -18.84 -16.31
C ASN A 219 -5.33 -20.14 -15.69
N LYS A 220 -4.74 -20.66 -14.59
CA LYS A 220 -5.17 -21.95 -14.01
C LYS A 220 -6.69 -22.05 -13.78
N GLY A 221 -7.30 -20.98 -13.26
CA GLY A 221 -8.74 -20.91 -13.06
C GLY A 221 -9.52 -20.74 -14.37
N LEU A 222 -9.05 -19.87 -15.27
CA LEU A 222 -9.66 -19.66 -16.59
C LEU A 222 -9.69 -20.96 -17.41
N ASP A 223 -8.57 -21.69 -17.44
CA ASP A 223 -8.44 -22.96 -18.15
C ASP A 223 -9.43 -24.00 -17.60
N ALA A 224 -9.63 -24.02 -16.28
CA ALA A 224 -10.65 -24.85 -15.66
C ALA A 224 -12.06 -24.49 -16.15
N LEU A 225 -12.42 -23.20 -16.22
CA LEU A 225 -13.72 -22.77 -16.73
C LEU A 225 -13.91 -23.10 -18.22
N MET A 226 -12.86 -22.89 -19.03
CA MET A 226 -12.83 -23.23 -20.46
C MET A 226 -13.03 -24.73 -20.71
N ALA A 227 -12.59 -25.58 -19.79
CA ALA A 227 -12.78 -27.03 -19.84
C ALA A 227 -14.22 -27.49 -19.51
N GLY A 228 -15.09 -26.58 -19.05
CA GLY A 228 -16.51 -26.87 -18.80
C GLY A 228 -16.83 -27.16 -17.33
N LYS A 229 -16.85 -26.13 -16.49
CA LYS A 229 -17.22 -26.26 -15.07
C LYS A 229 -18.69 -25.98 -14.83
N LYS A 230 -19.34 -26.84 -14.03
CA LYS A 230 -20.67 -26.57 -13.49
C LYS A 230 -20.56 -26.27 -12.00
N PHE A 231 -21.18 -25.16 -11.58
CA PHE A 231 -21.27 -24.78 -10.19
C PHE A 231 -22.72 -24.82 -9.71
N TYR A 232 -22.89 -25.23 -8.46
CA TYR A 232 -24.14 -25.23 -7.72
C TYR A 232 -24.06 -24.13 -6.66
N PHE A 233 -25.03 -23.22 -6.66
CA PHE A 233 -25.12 -22.13 -5.69
C PHE A 233 -26.23 -22.47 -4.69
N SER A 234 -25.84 -22.70 -3.45
CA SER A 234 -26.73 -23.17 -2.38
C SER A 234 -26.49 -22.44 -1.07
N GLY A 235 -27.39 -22.64 -0.10
CA GLY A 235 -27.19 -22.15 1.27
C GLY A 235 -27.03 -20.63 1.35
N PHE A 236 -27.93 -19.90 0.68
CA PHE A 236 -27.96 -18.44 0.67
C PHE A 236 -28.00 -17.87 2.08
N ASP A 237 -27.20 -16.82 2.30
CA ASP A 237 -27.11 -16.10 3.56
C ASP A 237 -26.97 -14.61 3.28
N LYS A 238 -28.02 -13.87 3.61
CA LYS A 238 -28.12 -12.42 3.37
C LYS A 238 -27.17 -11.60 4.23
N GLU A 239 -26.69 -12.15 5.35
CA GLU A 239 -25.78 -11.45 6.28
C GLU A 239 -24.33 -11.48 5.79
N ARG A 240 -24.01 -12.33 4.79
CA ARG A 240 -22.70 -12.34 4.14
C ARG A 240 -22.55 -11.17 3.16
N GLY A 241 -21.28 -10.83 2.89
CA GLY A 241 -20.90 -9.76 1.97
C GLY A 241 -21.13 -10.12 0.51
N PHE A 242 -20.07 -10.18 -0.29
CA PHE A 242 -20.18 -10.56 -1.70
C PHE A 242 -20.36 -12.07 -1.93
N ASP A 243 -20.07 -12.90 -0.93
CA ASP A 243 -20.08 -14.37 -1.00
C ASP A 243 -21.33 -14.97 -0.33
N LYS A 244 -22.51 -14.53 -0.77
CA LYS A 244 -23.80 -14.90 -0.16
C LYS A 244 -24.17 -16.36 -0.37
N TYR A 245 -23.59 -17.06 -1.33
CA TYR A 245 -23.82 -18.47 -1.57
C TYR A 245 -22.61 -19.33 -1.19
N GLN A 246 -22.89 -20.59 -0.88
CA GLN A 246 -21.89 -21.64 -0.98
C GLN A 246 -21.82 -22.06 -2.46
N ILE A 247 -20.59 -22.20 -2.97
CA ILE A 247 -20.32 -22.67 -4.32
C ILE A 247 -19.70 -24.06 -4.26
N ALA A 248 -20.17 -24.98 -5.10
CA ALA A 248 -19.64 -26.33 -5.21
C ALA A 248 -19.65 -26.82 -6.65
N GLU A 249 -18.66 -27.64 -7.03
CA GLU A 249 -18.61 -28.29 -8.35
C GLU A 249 -19.52 -29.54 -8.43
N LYS A 250 -19.95 -30.06 -7.28
CA LYS A 250 -20.87 -31.18 -7.17
C LYS A 250 -22.17 -30.70 -6.55
N ALA A 251 -23.28 -31.32 -6.94
CA ALA A 251 -24.56 -31.07 -6.32
C ALA A 251 -24.47 -31.31 -4.81
N PRO A 252 -25.01 -30.42 -3.95
CA PRO A 252 -25.07 -30.67 -2.53
C PRO A 252 -25.95 -31.89 -2.23
N ALA A 253 -25.75 -32.51 -1.07
CA ALA A 253 -26.48 -33.70 -0.65
C ALA A 253 -28.00 -33.48 -0.58
N ASP A 254 -28.43 -32.26 -0.25
CA ASP A 254 -29.82 -31.81 -0.33
C ASP A 254 -30.01 -30.87 -1.53
N PRO A 255 -30.58 -31.37 -2.65
CA PRO A 255 -30.83 -30.56 -3.83
C PRO A 255 -31.78 -29.38 -3.60
N ALA A 256 -32.65 -29.44 -2.57
CA ALA A 256 -33.59 -28.36 -2.28
C ALA A 256 -32.89 -27.08 -1.79
N THR A 257 -31.63 -27.19 -1.36
CA THR A 257 -30.81 -26.05 -0.95
C THR A 257 -30.21 -25.27 -2.12
N VAL A 258 -30.26 -25.82 -3.35
CA VAL A 258 -29.73 -25.18 -4.56
C VAL A 258 -30.74 -24.16 -5.07
N SER A 259 -30.30 -22.91 -5.23
CA SER A 259 -31.11 -21.86 -5.83
C SER A 259 -30.99 -21.87 -7.35
N PHE A 260 -29.76 -21.93 -7.86
CA PHE A 260 -29.49 -22.02 -9.28
C PHE A 260 -28.14 -22.69 -9.54
N THR A 261 -27.89 -23.04 -10.80
CA THR A 261 -26.59 -23.53 -11.25
C THR A 261 -26.01 -22.60 -12.29
N ALA A 262 -24.68 -22.55 -12.41
CA ALA A 262 -23.99 -21.90 -13.51
C ALA A 262 -23.07 -22.90 -14.22
N THR A 263 -23.32 -23.16 -15.50
CA THR A 263 -22.52 -24.07 -16.32
C THR A 263 -21.68 -23.26 -17.30
N PHE A 264 -20.37 -23.25 -17.10
CA PHE A 264 -19.39 -22.65 -17.99
C PHE A 264 -19.10 -23.59 -19.16
N PHE A 265 -18.91 -23.02 -20.34
CA PHE A 265 -18.57 -23.77 -21.55
C PHE A 265 -17.88 -22.87 -22.57
N LYS A 266 -17.05 -23.48 -23.42
CA LYS A 266 -16.56 -22.85 -24.64
C LYS A 266 -17.63 -23.00 -25.72
N ASP A 267 -18.18 -21.88 -26.20
CA ASP A 267 -19.18 -21.90 -27.26
C ASP A 267 -18.52 -22.15 -28.63
N THR A 268 -19.35 -22.37 -29.64
CA THR A 268 -18.99 -22.62 -31.05
C THR A 268 -18.13 -21.50 -31.66
N ASP A 269 -18.27 -20.26 -31.19
CA ASP A 269 -17.43 -19.11 -31.55
C ASP A 269 -16.06 -19.10 -30.83
N GLY A 270 -15.80 -20.10 -29.99
CA GLY A 270 -14.59 -20.25 -29.20
C GLY A 270 -14.53 -19.39 -27.94
N LYS A 271 -15.56 -18.57 -27.68
CA LYS A 271 -15.63 -17.69 -26.51
C LYS A 271 -16.12 -18.46 -25.28
N LEU A 272 -15.64 -18.03 -24.11
CA LEU A 272 -16.16 -18.53 -22.84
C LEU A 272 -17.55 -17.93 -22.58
N LYS A 273 -18.51 -18.79 -22.26
CA LYS A 273 -19.83 -18.39 -21.79
C LYS A 273 -20.18 -19.18 -20.55
N PHE A 274 -21.17 -18.71 -19.79
CA PHE A 274 -21.85 -19.55 -18.82
C PHE A 274 -23.35 -19.42 -18.94
N ARG A 275 -24.06 -20.50 -18.63
CA ARG A 275 -25.51 -20.56 -18.58
C ARG A 275 -25.98 -20.74 -17.15
N THR A 276 -26.89 -19.88 -16.70
CA THR A 276 -27.59 -20.03 -15.43
C THR A 276 -28.89 -20.77 -15.62
N GLU A 277 -29.19 -21.68 -14.69
CA GLU A 277 -30.42 -22.48 -14.70
C GLU A 277 -31.03 -22.47 -13.30
N ASN A 278 -32.29 -22.06 -13.20
CA ASN A 278 -33.03 -22.02 -11.94
C ASN A 278 -33.30 -23.46 -11.46
N ALA A 279 -32.78 -23.81 -10.28
CA ALA A 279 -32.94 -25.16 -9.74
C ALA A 279 -34.30 -25.35 -9.04
N LYS A 280 -34.96 -24.26 -8.66
CA LYS A 280 -36.24 -24.23 -7.95
C LYS A 280 -37.44 -24.19 -8.89
N ASP A 281 -37.29 -23.57 -10.06
CA ASP A 281 -38.36 -23.41 -11.05
C ASP A 281 -37.84 -23.63 -12.49
N PRO A 282 -38.01 -24.83 -13.07
CA PRO A 282 -37.60 -25.12 -14.44
C PRO A 282 -38.32 -24.30 -15.52
N ALA A 283 -39.44 -23.63 -15.19
CA ALA A 283 -40.15 -22.76 -16.13
C ALA A 283 -39.50 -21.37 -16.25
N ASP A 284 -38.61 -21.01 -15.33
CA ASP A 284 -37.80 -19.79 -15.42
C ASP A 284 -36.69 -19.98 -16.49
N PRO A 285 -36.74 -19.26 -17.63
CA PRO A 285 -35.85 -19.52 -18.75
C PRO A 285 -34.36 -19.36 -18.38
N PRO A 286 -33.49 -20.30 -18.77
CA PRO A 286 -32.05 -20.16 -18.58
C PRO A 286 -31.51 -18.89 -19.23
N ARG A 287 -30.53 -18.26 -18.58
CA ARG A 287 -29.83 -17.08 -19.13
C ARG A 287 -28.41 -17.46 -19.49
N THR A 288 -27.86 -16.89 -20.57
CA THR A 288 -26.49 -17.17 -21.03
C THR A 288 -25.72 -15.87 -21.17
N TYR A 289 -24.52 -15.84 -20.62
CA TYR A 289 -23.67 -14.65 -20.58
C TYR A 289 -22.29 -14.94 -21.18
N PRO A 290 -21.76 -14.04 -22.03
CA PRO A 290 -20.37 -14.12 -22.43
C PRO A 290 -19.45 -13.66 -21.31
N VAL A 291 -18.33 -14.36 -21.14
CA VAL A 291 -17.22 -13.97 -20.26
C VAL A 291 -16.12 -13.40 -21.15
N GLU A 292 -15.93 -12.09 -21.10
CA GLU A 292 -15.04 -11.39 -22.04
C GLU A 292 -13.63 -11.19 -21.48
N MET A 293 -13.49 -11.04 -20.16
CA MET A 293 -12.21 -10.71 -19.52
C MET A 293 -11.98 -11.46 -18.21
N THR A 294 -10.71 -11.62 -17.83
CA THR A 294 -10.30 -11.99 -16.47
C THR A 294 -9.94 -10.74 -15.67
N TYR A 295 -10.15 -10.78 -14.36
CA TYR A 295 -9.81 -9.71 -13.41
C TYR A 295 -9.06 -10.27 -12.19
N GLY A 296 -7.85 -9.76 -11.93
CA GLY A 296 -6.88 -10.37 -11.01
C GLY A 296 -6.02 -11.39 -11.75
N GLY A 297 -5.66 -12.49 -11.09
CA GLY A 297 -4.73 -13.47 -11.62
C GLY A 297 -3.28 -13.15 -11.25
N GLY A 298 -2.41 -14.15 -11.41
CA GLY A 298 -0.98 -14.08 -11.05
C GLY A 298 -0.69 -13.98 -9.55
N LEU A 299 -1.64 -13.50 -8.73
CA LEU A 299 -1.49 -13.43 -7.29
C LEU A 299 -2.80 -13.71 -6.53
N TYR A 300 -2.81 -14.84 -5.81
CA TYR A 300 -3.82 -15.32 -4.86
C TYR A 300 -5.24 -15.56 -5.38
N LYS A 301 -5.78 -14.71 -6.27
CA LYS A 301 -7.13 -14.86 -6.82
C LYS A 301 -7.32 -14.31 -8.23
N GLN A 302 -8.29 -14.86 -8.95
CA GLN A 302 -8.78 -14.39 -10.24
C GLN A 302 -10.32 -14.43 -10.26
N ARG A 303 -10.94 -13.47 -10.93
CA ARG A 303 -12.38 -13.36 -11.17
C ARG A 303 -12.64 -13.22 -12.66
N TYR A 304 -13.89 -13.45 -13.08
CA TYR A 304 -14.25 -13.52 -14.49
C TYR A 304 -15.32 -12.50 -14.81
N LEU A 305 -15.01 -11.59 -15.71
CA LEU A 305 -15.88 -10.48 -16.09
C LEU A 305 -16.83 -10.93 -17.20
N TYR A 306 -18.11 -11.01 -16.88
CA TYR A 306 -19.16 -11.30 -17.84
C TYR A 306 -19.91 -10.05 -18.25
N LYS A 307 -20.45 -10.04 -19.46
CA LYS A 307 -21.10 -8.85 -20.03
C LYS A 307 -22.62 -8.97 -19.98
N VAL A 308 -23.26 -7.86 -19.60
CA VAL A 308 -24.70 -7.65 -19.74
C VAL A 308 -24.91 -6.28 -20.35
N GLY A 309 -25.49 -6.22 -21.56
CA GLY A 309 -25.55 -4.98 -22.33
C GLY A 309 -24.16 -4.50 -22.72
N ASP A 310 -23.79 -3.32 -22.27
CA ASP A 310 -22.54 -2.62 -22.56
C ASP A 310 -21.52 -2.62 -21.39
N VAL A 311 -21.86 -3.23 -20.25
CA VAL A 311 -21.03 -3.22 -19.03
C VAL A 311 -20.68 -4.62 -18.54
N HIS A 312 -19.66 -4.70 -17.69
CA HIS A 312 -19.11 -5.95 -17.19
C HIS A 312 -19.40 -6.15 -15.70
N TYR A 313 -19.41 -7.40 -15.26
CA TYR A 313 -19.58 -7.76 -13.85
C TYR A 313 -18.65 -8.90 -13.47
N PRO A 314 -17.96 -8.83 -12.33
CA PRO A 314 -17.18 -9.95 -11.83
C PRO A 314 -18.10 -11.05 -11.30
N PHE A 315 -17.84 -12.29 -11.71
CA PHE A 315 -18.51 -13.49 -11.21
C PHE A 315 -17.51 -14.61 -10.97
N VAL A 316 -17.74 -15.36 -9.89
CA VAL A 316 -16.92 -16.47 -9.39
C VAL A 316 -15.46 -16.06 -9.13
N GLN A 317 -14.96 -16.40 -7.94
CA GLN A 317 -13.57 -16.19 -7.60
C GLN A 317 -12.83 -17.53 -7.56
N PHE A 318 -11.75 -17.63 -8.33
CA PHE A 318 -10.76 -18.69 -8.21
C PHE A 318 -9.63 -18.25 -7.26
N ASN A 319 -9.27 -19.09 -6.31
CA ASN A 319 -8.16 -18.88 -5.38
C ASN A 319 -7.02 -19.86 -5.70
N THR A 320 -5.83 -19.33 -6.01
CA THR A 320 -4.67 -20.16 -6.41
C THR A 320 -4.24 -21.12 -5.31
N GLU A 321 -4.30 -20.68 -4.06
CA GLU A 321 -3.88 -21.41 -2.85
C GLU A 321 -5.06 -22.08 -2.12
N GLY A 322 -6.21 -22.20 -2.78
CA GLY A 322 -7.39 -22.79 -2.16
C GLY A 322 -7.28 -24.31 -1.99
N ASP A 323 -7.91 -24.85 -0.94
CA ASP A 323 -7.93 -26.28 -0.65
C ASP A 323 -9.35 -26.74 -0.28
N ASP A 324 -9.87 -27.73 -0.99
CA ASP A 324 -11.22 -28.25 -0.78
C ASP A 324 -11.39 -29.03 0.53
N SER A 325 -10.29 -29.50 1.14
CA SER A 325 -10.31 -30.14 2.45
C SER A 325 -10.63 -29.16 3.59
N PHE A 326 -10.54 -27.84 3.34
CA PHE A 326 -10.86 -26.84 4.34
C PHE A 326 -12.38 -26.66 4.47
N ALA A 327 -12.84 -26.65 5.73
CA ALA A 327 -14.23 -26.35 6.05
C ALA A 327 -14.57 -24.86 5.85
N ASP A 328 -13.58 -23.98 5.96
CA ASP A 328 -13.76 -22.55 5.71
C ASP A 328 -13.94 -22.28 4.20
N ARG A 329 -15.17 -21.92 3.82
CA ARG A 329 -15.55 -21.60 2.44
C ARG A 329 -14.68 -20.51 1.80
N SER A 330 -14.14 -19.57 2.60
CA SER A 330 -13.33 -18.48 2.09
C SER A 330 -11.93 -18.94 1.62
N ARG A 331 -11.55 -20.16 1.98
CA ARG A 331 -10.23 -20.77 1.73
C ARG A 331 -10.27 -21.92 0.72
N LYS A 332 -11.40 -22.11 0.04
CA LYS A 332 -11.57 -23.10 -1.02
C LYS A 332 -11.04 -22.57 -2.36
N PRO A 333 -10.75 -23.45 -3.34
CA PRO A 333 -10.33 -23.04 -4.69
C PRO A 333 -11.38 -22.15 -5.37
N TRP A 334 -12.66 -22.44 -5.18
CA TRP A 334 -13.76 -21.64 -5.70
C TRP A 334 -14.51 -20.96 -4.58
N ARG A 335 -14.81 -19.68 -4.77
CA ARG A 335 -15.61 -18.88 -3.85
C ARG A 335 -16.66 -18.11 -4.63
N ASP A 336 -17.85 -17.99 -4.03
CA ASP A 336 -18.88 -17.11 -4.54
C ASP A 336 -18.36 -15.68 -4.63
N TYR A 337 -18.72 -15.03 -5.73
CA TYR A 337 -18.49 -13.61 -5.95
C TYR A 337 -19.72 -13.06 -6.67
N HIS A 338 -20.64 -12.49 -5.88
CA HIS A 338 -21.86 -11.82 -6.35
C HIS A 338 -22.84 -12.68 -7.16
N ALA A 339 -22.95 -13.98 -6.86
CA ALA A 339 -24.04 -14.81 -7.37
C ALA A 339 -25.45 -14.25 -7.04
N ASP A 340 -25.56 -13.43 -5.98
CA ASP A 340 -26.80 -12.76 -5.60
C ASP A 340 -27.32 -11.73 -6.61
N TRP A 341 -26.53 -11.40 -7.63
CA TRP A 341 -26.99 -10.54 -8.72
C TRP A 341 -27.63 -11.33 -9.87
N LEU A 342 -27.41 -12.64 -9.93
CA LEU A 342 -27.90 -13.53 -10.99
C LEU A 342 -29.17 -14.29 -10.58
N PHE A 343 -29.49 -14.29 -9.29
CA PHE A 343 -30.69 -14.93 -8.74
C PHE A 343 -31.26 -14.11 -7.59
N ASN A 344 -32.54 -13.74 -7.71
CA ASN A 344 -33.26 -13.03 -6.66
C ASN A 344 -34.00 -14.04 -5.77
N GLU A 345 -33.56 -14.17 -4.52
CA GLU A 345 -34.14 -15.11 -3.55
C GLU A 345 -35.56 -14.72 -3.09
N GLU A 346 -35.95 -13.45 -3.19
CA GLU A 346 -37.30 -13.00 -2.82
C GLU A 346 -38.33 -13.38 -3.89
N THR A 347 -37.96 -13.26 -5.16
CA THR A 347 -38.84 -13.61 -6.28
C THR A 347 -38.68 -15.06 -6.74
N GLY A 348 -37.57 -15.71 -6.37
CA GLY A 348 -37.22 -17.06 -6.82
C GLY A 348 -36.86 -17.14 -8.30
N LYS A 349 -36.39 -16.03 -8.91
CA LYS A 349 -36.14 -15.92 -10.36
C LYS A 349 -34.70 -15.52 -10.69
N LEU A 350 -34.23 -15.97 -11.84
CA LEU A 350 -33.00 -15.50 -12.49
C LEU A 350 -33.14 -14.02 -12.87
N ALA A 351 -32.08 -13.26 -12.62
CA ALA A 351 -32.05 -11.81 -12.80
C ALA A 351 -30.76 -11.36 -13.47
N ASP A 352 -30.78 -10.12 -13.98
CA ASP A 352 -29.56 -9.43 -14.39
C ASP A 352 -29.17 -8.40 -13.31
N PRO A 353 -27.87 -8.17 -13.09
CA PRO A 353 -27.39 -7.14 -12.17
C PRO A 353 -27.85 -5.73 -12.60
N PRO A 354 -28.11 -4.83 -11.64
CA PRO A 354 -28.26 -3.41 -11.96
C PRO A 354 -26.97 -2.82 -12.53
N LYS A 355 -27.06 -1.97 -13.56
CA LYS A 355 -25.92 -1.28 -14.22
C LYS A 355 -24.97 -0.56 -13.27
N LYS A 356 -25.49 -0.03 -12.16
CA LYS A 356 -24.69 0.63 -11.10
C LYS A 356 -23.74 -0.30 -10.35
N LYS A 357 -23.92 -1.62 -10.42
CA LYS A 357 -23.03 -2.62 -9.81
C LYS A 357 -21.95 -3.13 -10.76
N SER A 358 -21.84 -2.53 -11.95
CA SER A 358 -20.85 -2.91 -12.96
C SER A 358 -19.43 -2.71 -12.47
N PHE A 359 -18.52 -3.46 -13.08
CA PHE A 359 -17.08 -3.33 -12.91
C PHE A 359 -16.63 -1.90 -13.22
N GLU A 360 -17.19 -1.31 -14.27
CA GLU A 360 -16.96 0.07 -14.67
C GLU A 360 -17.24 1.06 -13.54
N ASN A 361 -18.37 0.91 -12.84
CA ASN A 361 -18.74 1.82 -11.75
C ASN A 361 -18.05 1.50 -10.42
N GLU A 362 -17.81 0.22 -10.12
CA GLU A 362 -17.39 -0.25 -8.78
C GLU A 362 -15.91 -0.63 -8.65
N CYS A 363 -15.21 -0.86 -9.77
CA CYS A 363 -13.80 -1.27 -9.76
C CYS A 363 -12.89 -0.46 -10.69
N ALA A 364 -13.39 0.04 -11.82
CA ALA A 364 -12.53 0.46 -12.92
C ALA A 364 -11.64 1.69 -12.63
N SER A 365 -11.98 2.63 -11.74
CA SER A 365 -11.09 3.79 -11.53
C SER A 365 -9.70 3.42 -11.02
N CYS A 366 -9.60 2.37 -10.22
CA CYS A 366 -8.35 1.83 -9.70
C CYS A 366 -7.72 0.79 -10.65
N HIS A 367 -8.31 0.56 -11.81
CA HIS A 367 -7.88 -0.48 -12.74
C HIS A 367 -7.79 -0.04 -14.21
N PHE A 368 -8.31 1.14 -14.58
CA PHE A 368 -8.32 1.74 -15.91
C PHE A 368 -7.30 2.88 -16.02
N ASN A 369 -6.39 2.83 -16.99
CA ASN A 369 -5.48 3.94 -17.28
C ASN A 369 -6.29 5.10 -17.89
N GLY A 370 -6.24 6.28 -17.26
CA GLY A 370 -7.02 7.44 -17.72
C GLY A 370 -8.52 7.26 -17.55
N TYR A 371 -8.96 6.56 -16.48
CA TYR A 371 -10.38 6.32 -16.20
C TYR A 371 -11.25 7.59 -16.30
N THR A 372 -12.38 7.44 -16.99
CA THR A 372 -13.47 8.41 -16.97
C THR A 372 -14.81 7.70 -16.82
N LEU A 373 -15.78 8.36 -16.19
CA LEU A 373 -17.17 7.89 -16.14
C LEU A 373 -18.09 9.04 -16.51
N THR A 374 -18.51 9.07 -17.77
CA THR A 374 -19.29 10.17 -18.36
C THR A 374 -20.78 9.86 -18.28
N PRO A 375 -21.58 10.65 -17.53
CA PRO A 375 -23.03 10.48 -17.51
C PRO A 375 -23.64 10.74 -18.89
N THR A 376 -24.68 9.99 -19.23
CA THR A 376 -25.45 10.17 -20.46
C THR A 376 -26.77 10.89 -20.19
N VAL A 377 -27.39 11.44 -21.23
CA VAL A 377 -28.70 12.11 -21.14
C VAL A 377 -29.83 11.19 -20.65
N SER A 378 -29.70 9.86 -20.83
CA SER A 378 -30.67 8.87 -20.35
C SER A 378 -30.52 8.56 -18.86
N GLY A 379 -29.51 9.11 -18.19
CA GLY A 379 -29.18 8.78 -16.79
C GLY A 379 -28.29 7.55 -16.62
N ASP A 380 -27.77 6.98 -17.71
CA ASP A 380 -26.72 5.96 -17.71
C ASP A 380 -25.32 6.60 -17.69
N PHE A 381 -24.27 5.82 -17.96
CA PHE A 381 -22.90 6.28 -18.09
C PHE A 381 -22.17 5.53 -19.22
N VAL A 382 -21.08 6.15 -19.70
CA VAL A 382 -20.04 5.52 -20.52
C VAL A 382 -18.74 5.58 -19.73
N ALA A 383 -18.14 4.41 -19.49
CA ALA A 383 -16.82 4.33 -18.92
C ALA A 383 -15.77 4.42 -20.03
N GLY A 384 -14.68 5.10 -19.75
CA GLY A 384 -13.57 5.27 -20.69
C GLY A 384 -12.24 4.94 -20.04
N ALA A 385 -11.28 4.58 -20.89
CA ALA A 385 -9.87 4.43 -20.58
C ALA A 385 -9.08 5.03 -21.75
N VAL A 386 -7.79 5.32 -21.58
CA VAL A 386 -7.01 5.95 -22.64
C VAL A 386 -6.90 5.05 -23.86
N ASN A 387 -7.05 5.63 -25.05
CA ASN A 387 -6.83 4.95 -26.32
C ASN A 387 -5.35 4.59 -26.47
N ASP A 388 -5.08 3.31 -26.73
CA ASP A 388 -3.76 2.78 -27.02
C ASP A 388 -3.86 1.67 -28.09
N PRO A 389 -3.18 1.79 -29.24
CA PRO A 389 -3.29 0.81 -30.33
C PRO A 389 -2.82 -0.62 -29.95
N ASN A 390 -2.13 -0.76 -28.83
CA ASN A 390 -1.67 -2.03 -28.27
C ASN A 390 -2.42 -2.42 -26.98
N GLY A 391 -3.50 -1.69 -26.64
CA GLY A 391 -4.35 -1.90 -25.47
C GLY A 391 -5.19 -3.17 -25.53
N GLU A 392 -5.92 -3.45 -24.45
CA GLU A 392 -6.60 -4.72 -24.21
C GLU A 392 -7.90 -4.86 -25.00
N ALA A 393 -8.76 -3.85 -24.96
CA ALA A 393 -10.11 -3.90 -25.54
C ALA A 393 -10.59 -2.50 -25.92
N ASP A 394 -11.40 -2.41 -26.98
CA ASP A 394 -12.18 -1.22 -27.33
C ASP A 394 -13.49 -1.27 -26.53
N ILE A 395 -13.54 -0.55 -25.41
CA ILE A 395 -14.65 -0.59 -24.44
C ILE A 395 -15.70 0.50 -24.68
N ASP A 396 -15.35 1.56 -25.42
CA ASP A 396 -16.23 2.68 -25.75
C ASP A 396 -16.70 2.68 -27.22
N GLY A 397 -16.18 1.77 -28.04
CA GLY A 397 -16.67 1.48 -29.39
C GLY A 397 -16.18 2.47 -30.46
N ASP A 398 -15.10 3.20 -30.20
CA ASP A 398 -14.57 4.21 -31.12
C ASP A 398 -13.64 3.62 -32.21
N GLY A 399 -13.38 2.31 -32.16
CA GLY A 399 -12.53 1.58 -33.10
C GLY A 399 -11.05 1.53 -32.70
N VAL A 400 -10.67 2.14 -31.57
CA VAL A 400 -9.30 2.11 -31.03
C VAL A 400 -9.31 1.35 -29.70
N PRO A 401 -8.47 0.31 -29.53
CA PRO A 401 -8.37 -0.34 -28.23
C PRO A 401 -7.96 0.64 -27.12
N ASN A 402 -8.47 0.44 -25.92
CA ASN A 402 -8.09 1.20 -24.74
C ASN A 402 -7.09 0.39 -23.87
N GLU A 403 -6.21 1.11 -23.18
CA GLU A 403 -5.34 0.55 -22.15
C GLU A 403 -6.12 0.47 -20.83
N LEU A 404 -6.61 -0.71 -20.49
CA LEU A 404 -7.38 -0.91 -19.27
C LEU A 404 -6.40 -0.89 -18.10
N ASN A 405 -5.49 -1.83 -17.98
CA ASN A 405 -4.59 -1.92 -16.82
C ASN A 405 -3.80 -0.63 -16.46
N ILE A 406 -3.33 -0.53 -15.21
CA ILE A 406 -2.52 0.59 -14.71
C ILE A 406 -1.35 0.88 -15.65
N GLY A 407 -1.37 2.05 -16.28
CA GLY A 407 -0.38 2.53 -17.25
C GLY A 407 0.62 3.50 -16.64
N CYS A 408 1.56 3.97 -17.46
CA CYS A 408 2.59 4.94 -17.05
C CYS A 408 1.97 6.19 -16.40
N GLU A 409 0.88 6.67 -17.00
CA GLU A 409 0.29 7.98 -16.72
C GLU A 409 -0.53 8.02 -15.42
N VAL A 410 -0.89 6.86 -14.85
CA VAL A 410 -1.48 6.80 -13.50
C VAL A 410 -0.51 7.29 -12.43
N CYS A 411 0.80 7.05 -12.61
CA CYS A 411 1.84 7.45 -11.66
C CYS A 411 2.60 8.71 -12.10
N HIS A 412 2.70 8.96 -13.40
CA HIS A 412 3.45 10.09 -13.97
C HIS A 412 2.58 11.28 -14.41
N GLY A 413 1.26 11.09 -14.48
CA GLY A 413 0.30 12.06 -14.99
C GLY A 413 0.16 12.03 -16.52
N PRO A 414 -0.80 12.80 -17.06
CA PRO A 414 -1.06 12.87 -18.50
C PRO A 414 0.16 13.33 -19.33
N GLY A 415 0.51 12.57 -20.37
CA GLY A 415 1.77 12.73 -21.11
C GLY A 415 1.71 13.52 -22.42
N SER A 416 0.56 14.06 -22.83
CA SER A 416 0.40 14.69 -24.16
C SER A 416 1.38 15.85 -24.40
N GLU A 417 1.54 16.72 -23.41
CA GLU A 417 2.42 17.89 -23.52
C GLU A 417 3.89 17.48 -23.38
N HIS A 418 4.18 16.47 -22.56
CA HIS A 418 5.51 15.88 -22.46
C HIS A 418 5.99 15.31 -23.81
N VAL A 419 5.16 14.54 -24.51
CA VAL A 419 5.52 13.93 -25.79
C VAL A 419 5.83 14.99 -26.86
N LYS A 420 5.06 16.09 -26.90
CA LYS A 420 5.22 17.20 -27.86
C LYS A 420 6.37 18.14 -27.52
N SER A 421 6.74 18.24 -26.24
CA SER A 421 7.73 19.21 -25.77
C SER A 421 9.14 18.92 -26.31
N PRO A 422 9.93 19.97 -26.62
CA PRO A 422 11.35 19.82 -26.90
C PRO A 422 12.08 19.29 -25.67
N LYS A 423 13.26 18.67 -25.88
CA LYS A 423 14.01 17.94 -24.83
C LYS A 423 14.19 18.78 -23.56
N GLU A 424 14.45 20.07 -23.71
CA GLU A 424 14.74 21.02 -22.64
C GLU A 424 13.50 21.36 -21.78
N LYS A 425 12.29 21.05 -22.26
CA LYS A 425 11.01 21.32 -21.57
C LYS A 425 10.25 20.05 -21.21
N LYS A 426 10.82 18.86 -21.44
CA LYS A 426 10.13 17.59 -21.19
C LYS A 426 9.91 17.32 -19.71
N SER A 427 10.88 17.63 -18.85
CA SER A 427 10.76 17.39 -17.40
C SER A 427 9.71 18.23 -16.73
N VAL A 428 9.54 19.50 -17.13
CA VAL A 428 8.57 20.41 -16.50
C VAL A 428 7.11 20.09 -16.85
N THR A 429 6.87 19.16 -17.77
CA THR A 429 5.55 18.79 -18.27
C THR A 429 5.08 17.41 -17.83
N ILE A 430 5.80 16.75 -16.93
CA ILE A 430 5.46 15.41 -16.42
C ILE A 430 5.94 15.25 -14.98
N VAL A 431 5.27 14.38 -14.22
CA VAL A 431 5.66 14.09 -12.84
C VAL A 431 6.74 13.01 -12.81
N ASN A 432 7.73 13.20 -11.94
CA ASN A 432 8.66 12.16 -11.53
C ASN A 432 8.48 11.88 -10.03
N PRO A 433 7.83 10.75 -9.67
CA PRO A 433 7.59 10.39 -8.28
C PRO A 433 8.85 10.33 -7.41
N GLY A 434 10.01 9.97 -7.98
CA GLY A 434 11.28 9.91 -7.25
C GLY A 434 11.86 11.27 -6.86
N LYS A 435 11.23 12.38 -7.26
CA LYS A 435 11.62 13.75 -6.92
C LYS A 435 10.59 14.47 -6.05
N LEU A 436 9.56 13.75 -5.61
CA LEU A 436 8.53 14.28 -4.74
C LEU A 436 8.91 14.05 -3.28
N ALA A 437 8.40 14.93 -2.40
CA ALA A 437 8.37 14.66 -0.97
C ALA A 437 7.58 13.37 -0.66
N SER A 438 7.93 12.72 0.45
CA SER A 438 7.44 11.40 0.83
C SER A 438 5.90 11.27 0.80
N GLU A 439 5.19 12.27 1.28
CA GLU A 439 3.74 12.36 1.33
C GLU A 439 3.09 12.39 -0.05
N ARG A 440 3.64 13.20 -0.97
CA ARG A 440 3.17 13.33 -2.36
C ARG A 440 3.52 12.09 -3.18
N ALA A 441 4.68 11.49 -2.96
CA ALA A 441 5.04 10.22 -3.59
C ALA A 441 4.13 9.07 -3.12
N THR A 442 3.82 9.04 -1.82
CA THR A 442 3.03 7.96 -1.20
C THR A 442 1.56 8.02 -1.62
N VAL A 443 0.97 9.22 -1.76
CA VAL A 443 -0.45 9.34 -2.16
C VAL A 443 -0.73 8.79 -3.56
N ILE A 444 0.26 8.82 -4.46
CA ILE A 444 0.16 8.18 -5.79
C ILE A 444 -0.16 6.69 -5.68
N CYS A 445 0.39 6.01 -4.66
CA CYS A 445 0.11 4.59 -4.42
C CYS A 445 -1.18 4.37 -3.63
N ASN A 446 -1.43 5.24 -2.63
CA ASN A 446 -2.53 5.08 -1.70
C ASN A 446 -3.90 5.22 -2.36
N GLN A 447 -4.02 5.87 -3.52
CA GLN A 447 -5.29 5.93 -4.26
C GLN A 447 -5.88 4.56 -4.60
N CYS A 448 -5.06 3.51 -4.68
CA CYS A 448 -5.52 2.14 -4.89
C CYS A 448 -5.12 1.20 -3.75
N HIS A 449 -3.99 1.47 -3.08
CA HIS A 449 -3.46 0.63 -2.00
C HIS A 449 -3.90 1.08 -0.59
N SER A 450 -5.04 1.77 -0.50
CA SER A 450 -5.79 1.98 0.74
C SER A 450 -7.29 1.71 0.48
N ARG A 451 -8.19 2.01 1.42
CA ARG A 451 -9.65 1.75 1.27
C ARG A 451 -10.52 3.00 1.42
N PRO A 452 -10.27 4.09 0.66
CA PRO A 452 -11.10 5.28 0.72
C PRO A 452 -12.47 5.02 0.06
N GLN A 453 -13.41 5.96 0.22
CA GLN A 453 -14.54 6.12 -0.70
C GLN A 453 -14.48 7.48 -1.35
N GLY A 454 -14.89 7.59 -2.61
CA GLY A 454 -14.98 8.87 -3.33
C GLY A 454 -16.43 9.30 -3.61
N ASN A 455 -16.57 10.20 -4.58
CA ASN A 455 -17.85 10.85 -4.93
C ASN A 455 -18.99 9.86 -5.24
N MET A 456 -18.66 8.69 -5.79
CA MET A 456 -19.64 7.65 -6.13
C MET A 456 -20.13 6.85 -4.92
N LYS A 457 -19.64 7.14 -3.71
CA LYS A 457 -19.97 6.46 -2.43
C LYS A 457 -19.64 4.97 -2.41
N ASN A 458 -18.73 4.55 -3.27
CA ASN A 458 -18.11 3.22 -3.29
C ASN A 458 -16.61 3.35 -3.02
N ASP A 459 -15.88 2.25 -3.02
CA ASP A 459 -14.45 2.22 -2.64
C ASP A 459 -13.51 2.81 -3.73
N GLN A 460 -14.03 3.62 -4.66
CA GLN A 460 -13.26 4.35 -5.68
C GLN A 460 -13.05 5.81 -5.28
N PRO A 461 -11.80 6.30 -5.10
CA PRO A 461 -11.53 7.68 -4.70
C PRO A 461 -11.53 8.64 -5.90
N VAL A 462 -12.67 8.72 -6.57
CA VAL A 462 -12.87 9.72 -7.62
C VAL A 462 -13.43 11.02 -7.05
N ASN A 463 -13.03 12.14 -7.66
CA ASN A 463 -13.55 13.46 -7.31
C ASN A 463 -15.00 13.67 -7.83
N LYS A 464 -15.51 14.89 -7.68
CA LYS A 464 -16.87 15.27 -8.13
C LYS A 464 -17.09 15.13 -9.64
N GLU A 465 -16.01 15.21 -10.42
CA GLU A 465 -16.01 15.01 -11.88
C GLU A 465 -15.73 13.54 -12.28
N ASN A 466 -15.77 12.61 -11.32
CA ASN A 466 -15.47 11.19 -11.49
C ASN A 466 -14.05 10.89 -11.99
N LYS A 467 -13.08 11.72 -11.62
CA LYS A 467 -11.67 11.55 -11.97
C LYS A 467 -10.83 11.10 -10.78
N MET A 468 -9.87 10.22 -11.06
CA MET A 468 -8.79 9.88 -10.12
C MET A 468 -7.85 11.07 -9.92
N LEU A 469 -7.02 11.02 -8.87
CA LEU A 469 -6.06 12.08 -8.58
C LEU A 469 -5.02 12.21 -9.71
N THR A 470 -4.57 13.44 -9.95
CA THR A 470 -3.43 13.69 -10.83
C THR A 470 -2.15 13.59 -9.99
N PRO A 471 -1.12 12.82 -10.38
CA PRO A 471 0.11 12.71 -9.61
C PRO A 471 0.71 14.07 -9.24
N GLY A 472 1.28 14.16 -8.04
CA GLY A 472 1.89 15.37 -7.53
C GLY A 472 0.99 16.24 -6.65
N LEU A 473 -0.30 15.94 -6.48
CA LEU A 473 -1.14 16.60 -5.45
C LEU A 473 -0.61 16.35 -4.04
N SER A 474 -0.94 17.24 -3.10
CA SER A 474 -0.70 16.97 -1.69
C SER A 474 -1.65 15.86 -1.21
N ARG A 475 -1.29 15.21 -0.11
CA ARG A 475 -2.13 14.21 0.50
C ARG A 475 -3.40 14.84 1.04
N ASN A 476 -3.33 16.00 1.68
CA ASN A 476 -4.52 16.69 2.16
C ASN A 476 -5.49 17.07 1.02
N GLU A 477 -4.97 17.56 -0.11
CA GLU A 477 -5.78 17.88 -1.28
C GLU A 477 -6.51 16.65 -1.83
N TYR A 478 -5.82 15.51 -1.90
CA TYR A 478 -6.43 14.23 -2.26
C TYR A 478 -7.57 13.86 -1.31
N LEU A 479 -7.34 13.89 0.01
CA LEU A 479 -8.36 13.52 0.99
C LEU A 479 -9.61 14.43 0.88
N ILE A 480 -9.42 15.74 0.71
CA ILE A 480 -10.53 16.70 0.62
C ILE A 480 -11.33 16.52 -0.68
N ASN A 481 -10.65 16.37 -1.82
CA ASN A 481 -11.30 16.51 -3.13
C ASN A 481 -11.66 15.17 -3.79
N HIS A 482 -11.04 14.07 -3.37
CA HIS A 482 -11.24 12.74 -3.96
C HIS A 482 -11.91 11.75 -3.03
N THR A 483 -12.12 12.11 -1.75
CA THR A 483 -12.71 11.18 -0.77
C THR A 483 -13.93 11.74 -0.05
N THR A 484 -14.89 10.86 0.23
CA THR A 484 -15.98 11.03 1.19
C THR A 484 -15.76 10.18 2.46
N ARG A 485 -14.85 9.21 2.37
CA ARG A 485 -14.25 8.47 3.49
C ARG A 485 -12.77 8.35 3.19
N GLU A 486 -11.92 8.89 4.06
CA GLU A 486 -10.50 9.08 3.78
C GLU A 486 -9.70 7.78 3.70
N ASP A 487 -10.12 6.74 4.43
CA ASP A 487 -9.51 5.42 4.37
C ASP A 487 -10.48 4.31 4.87
N ALA A 488 -9.95 3.15 5.25
CA ALA A 488 -10.69 1.96 5.62
C ALA A 488 -11.67 2.19 6.78
N ALA A 489 -12.80 1.46 6.75
CA ALA A 489 -13.76 1.51 7.85
C ALA A 489 -13.26 0.68 9.04
N GLN A 490 -13.82 0.88 10.23
CA GLN A 490 -13.43 0.15 11.45
C GLN A 490 -13.42 -1.37 11.28
N LYS A 491 -14.37 -1.91 10.50
CA LYS A 491 -14.50 -3.35 10.22
C LYS A 491 -13.33 -3.94 9.42
N ASP A 492 -12.53 -3.09 8.77
CA ASP A 492 -11.36 -3.44 7.97
C ASP A 492 -10.07 -3.50 8.81
N PHE A 493 -10.18 -3.29 10.13
CA PHE A 493 -9.11 -3.48 11.09
C PHE A 493 -9.40 -4.66 12.01
N TRP A 494 -8.34 -5.21 12.58
CA TRP A 494 -8.45 -6.15 13.70
C TRP A 494 -8.88 -5.43 14.98
N ALA A 495 -9.30 -6.20 15.99
CA ALA A 495 -9.86 -5.68 17.24
C ALA A 495 -8.87 -4.83 18.06
N ASP A 496 -7.58 -4.85 17.70
CA ASP A 496 -6.57 -3.99 18.31
C ASP A 496 -6.56 -2.55 17.78
N GLY A 497 -7.31 -2.26 16.71
CA GLY A 497 -7.36 -0.93 16.10
C GLY A 497 -6.05 -0.49 15.42
N VAL A 498 -5.11 -1.40 15.22
CA VAL A 498 -3.81 -1.12 14.60
C VAL A 498 -3.70 -1.87 13.28
N HIS A 499 -3.88 -3.18 13.29
CA HIS A 499 -3.55 -4.01 12.14
C HIS A 499 -4.68 -4.06 11.11
N SER A 500 -4.32 -3.85 9.85
CA SER A 500 -5.22 -4.04 8.73
C SER A 500 -5.63 -5.52 8.56
N LYS A 501 -6.87 -5.73 8.14
CA LYS A 501 -7.50 -7.06 7.99
C LYS A 501 -7.98 -7.35 6.56
N SER A 502 -8.36 -6.32 5.82
CA SER A 502 -8.99 -6.44 4.50
C SER A 502 -7.98 -6.28 3.35
N HIS A 503 -8.44 -6.55 2.14
CA HIS A 503 -7.67 -6.39 0.91
C HIS A 503 -7.21 -4.94 0.71
N HIS A 504 -5.98 -4.76 0.20
CA HIS A 504 -5.37 -3.50 -0.27
C HIS A 504 -5.25 -2.36 0.77
N GLN A 505 -4.72 -2.66 1.96
CA GLN A 505 -4.45 -1.65 3.01
C GLN A 505 -2.93 -1.46 3.28
N GLN A 506 -2.06 -1.75 2.31
CA GLN A 506 -0.61 -1.55 2.50
C GLN A 506 -0.25 -0.07 2.70
N GLY A 507 -0.92 0.83 1.97
CA GLY A 507 -0.78 2.27 2.11
C GLY A 507 -1.31 2.76 3.46
N THR A 508 -2.48 2.26 3.88
CA THR A 508 -3.06 2.48 5.21
C THR A 508 -2.08 2.12 6.33
N ASP A 509 -1.40 0.97 6.21
CA ASP A 509 -0.39 0.55 7.18
C ASP A 509 0.87 1.42 7.14
N LEU A 510 1.40 1.71 5.95
CA LEU A 510 2.67 2.45 5.80
C LEU A 510 2.60 3.83 6.43
N ILE A 511 1.57 4.63 6.13
CA ILE A 511 1.42 6.01 6.64
C ILE A 511 1.27 6.07 8.16
N ARG A 512 0.88 4.95 8.79
CA ARG A 512 0.77 4.81 10.25
C ARG A 512 1.99 4.17 10.89
N SER A 513 2.95 3.73 10.07
CA SER A 513 4.16 3.08 10.55
C SER A 513 5.24 4.10 10.92
N LYS A 514 6.21 3.66 11.73
CA LYS A 514 7.41 4.46 12.06
C LYS A 514 8.32 4.73 10.85
N LYS A 515 8.12 4.02 9.73
CA LYS A 515 8.92 4.21 8.51
C LYS A 515 8.48 5.45 7.73
N TYR A 516 7.22 5.87 7.85
CA TYR A 516 6.69 7.02 7.12
C TYR A 516 7.16 8.36 7.72
N ILE A 517 7.09 8.51 9.06
CA ILE A 517 7.56 9.72 9.77
C ILE A 517 8.66 9.36 10.78
N ASN A 518 9.87 9.87 10.58
CA ASN A 518 11.00 9.76 11.51
C ASN A 518 12.11 10.78 11.20
N GLY A 519 13.11 10.90 12.07
CA GLY A 519 14.22 11.85 11.91
C GLY A 519 15.39 11.39 11.02
N SER A 520 15.23 10.36 10.19
CA SER A 520 16.34 9.80 9.39
C SER A 520 16.01 9.60 7.91
N PHE A 521 14.95 8.87 7.61
CA PHE A 521 14.54 8.55 6.25
C PHE A 521 13.02 8.39 6.20
N LEU A 522 12.35 9.32 5.52
CA LEU A 522 10.92 9.33 5.28
C LEU A 522 10.60 8.38 4.14
N MET A 523 10.27 7.13 4.48
CA MET A 523 10.15 6.06 3.50
C MET A 523 8.82 6.14 2.75
N THR A 524 8.89 5.80 1.48
CA THR A 524 7.82 5.66 0.51
C THR A 524 7.72 4.21 0.05
N CYS A 525 6.70 3.89 -0.74
CA CYS A 525 6.55 2.56 -1.36
C CYS A 525 7.76 2.18 -2.21
N THR A 526 8.32 3.15 -2.95
CA THR A 526 9.39 2.92 -3.94
C THR A 526 10.78 2.69 -3.34
N ASP A 527 10.96 2.95 -2.04
CA ASP A 527 12.21 2.61 -1.34
C ASP A 527 12.36 1.09 -1.19
N CYS A 528 11.24 0.35 -1.20
CA CYS A 528 11.21 -1.11 -1.14
C CYS A 528 10.74 -1.76 -2.44
N HIS A 529 9.93 -1.06 -3.24
CA HIS A 529 9.33 -1.61 -4.45
C HIS A 529 9.85 -0.97 -5.74
N ASP A 530 10.05 -1.80 -6.77
CA ASP A 530 10.32 -1.37 -8.14
C ASP A 530 9.01 -1.39 -8.97
N PRO A 531 8.35 -0.24 -9.16
CA PRO A 531 7.08 -0.17 -9.88
C PRO A 531 7.20 -0.57 -11.35
N HIS A 532 8.39 -0.47 -11.94
CA HIS A 532 8.66 -0.87 -13.32
C HIS A 532 9.04 -2.35 -13.45
N GLY A 533 9.29 -3.04 -12.34
CA GLY A 533 9.60 -4.46 -12.30
C GLY A 533 10.94 -4.83 -12.94
N LYS A 534 11.89 -3.91 -13.05
CA LYS A 534 13.23 -4.13 -13.63
C LYS A 534 14.15 -4.95 -12.72
N SER A 535 13.95 -4.91 -11.41
CA SER A 535 14.75 -5.66 -10.44
C SER A 535 14.70 -7.17 -10.68
N GLY A 536 13.62 -7.67 -11.27
CA GLY A 536 13.37 -9.11 -11.44
C GLY A 536 13.03 -9.85 -10.14
N VAL A 537 13.04 -9.17 -9.00
CA VAL A 537 12.72 -9.75 -7.69
C VAL A 537 11.21 -9.96 -7.58
N ALA A 538 10.81 -11.08 -7.00
CA ALA A 538 9.41 -11.41 -6.78
C ALA A 538 8.67 -10.28 -6.02
N ARG A 539 7.40 -10.07 -6.36
CA ARG A 539 6.54 -9.02 -5.76
C ARG A 539 7.07 -7.60 -5.95
N GLN A 540 7.85 -7.41 -7.02
CA GLN A 540 8.38 -6.11 -7.42
C GLN A 540 9.18 -5.45 -6.29
N LEU A 541 9.98 -6.21 -5.56
CA LEU A 541 10.89 -5.63 -4.56
C LEU A 541 12.15 -5.09 -5.24
N THR A 542 12.82 -4.12 -4.63
CA THR A 542 14.11 -3.61 -5.12
C THR A 542 15.27 -4.56 -4.81
N MET A 543 15.15 -5.35 -3.74
CA MET A 543 16.13 -6.31 -3.26
C MET A 543 15.45 -7.51 -2.58
N GLU A 544 16.18 -8.61 -2.44
CA GLU A 544 15.70 -9.82 -1.78
C GLU A 544 15.46 -9.61 -0.27
N VAL A 545 14.40 -10.23 0.25
CA VAL A 545 14.02 -10.22 1.68
C VAL A 545 14.23 -11.58 2.36
N ARG A 546 14.55 -12.63 1.59
CA ARG A 546 14.67 -14.02 2.05
C ARG A 546 15.92 -14.73 1.50
N ASP A 547 16.98 -13.98 1.27
CA ASP A 547 18.28 -14.47 0.77
C ASP A 547 19.26 -14.89 1.89
N GLY A 548 18.75 -15.08 3.11
CA GLY A 548 19.54 -15.37 4.31
C GLY A 548 20.30 -14.17 4.88
N LYS A 549 20.53 -13.12 4.09
CA LYS A 549 21.16 -11.86 4.52
C LYS A 549 20.15 -10.77 4.83
N ASN A 550 18.89 -10.94 4.45
CA ASN A 550 17.83 -9.95 4.59
C ASN A 550 18.17 -8.64 3.88
N THR A 551 18.79 -8.73 2.70
CA THR A 551 19.47 -7.63 2.02
C THR A 551 18.65 -6.34 1.97
N LEU A 552 17.35 -6.42 1.66
CA LEU A 552 16.48 -5.23 1.66
C LEU A 552 16.44 -4.54 3.03
N CYS A 553 16.20 -5.28 4.12
CA CYS A 553 16.05 -4.73 5.46
C CYS A 553 17.39 -4.23 6.02
N VAL A 554 18.45 -5.02 5.85
CA VAL A 554 19.79 -4.67 6.38
C VAL A 554 20.49 -3.58 5.58
N SER A 555 19.96 -3.19 4.41
CA SER A 555 20.44 -2.02 3.67
C SER A 555 20.42 -0.72 4.50
N CYS A 556 19.47 -0.62 5.44
CA CYS A 556 19.37 0.45 6.44
C CYS A 556 19.66 -0.05 7.86
N HIS A 557 19.28 -1.28 8.21
CA HIS A 557 19.50 -1.86 9.53
C HIS A 557 20.83 -2.65 9.63
N LYS A 558 21.94 -2.01 9.20
CA LYS A 558 23.26 -2.67 9.01
C LYS A 558 23.86 -3.23 10.29
N ASP A 559 23.58 -2.61 11.43
CA ASP A 559 24.16 -2.97 12.73
C ASP A 559 23.33 -4.02 13.48
N THR A 560 22.32 -4.60 12.84
CA THR A 560 21.45 -5.60 13.43
C THR A 560 21.98 -7.01 13.14
N ASP A 561 22.65 -7.62 14.12
CA ASP A 561 22.87 -9.08 14.12
C ASP A 561 21.57 -9.80 14.54
N ILE A 562 21.03 -10.66 13.67
CA ILE A 562 19.73 -11.30 13.87
C ILE A 562 19.72 -12.18 15.13
N LYS A 563 20.82 -12.91 15.38
CA LYS A 563 20.94 -13.84 16.50
C LYS A 563 20.88 -13.09 17.83
N ALA A 564 21.73 -12.07 17.98
CA ALA A 564 21.75 -11.19 19.15
C ALA A 564 20.43 -10.40 19.29
N HIS A 565 19.89 -9.89 18.18
CA HIS A 565 18.64 -9.12 18.17
C HIS A 565 17.45 -9.93 18.68
N THR A 566 17.29 -11.17 18.18
CA THR A 566 16.20 -12.05 18.61
C THR A 566 16.39 -12.53 20.04
N ALA A 567 17.62 -12.85 20.47
CA ALA A 567 17.92 -13.15 21.86
C ALA A 567 17.51 -12.02 22.81
N ALA A 568 17.84 -10.77 22.46
CA ALA A 568 17.51 -9.60 23.26
C ALA A 568 16.00 -9.29 23.26
N THR A 569 15.31 -9.45 22.12
CA THR A 569 13.94 -8.97 21.94
C THR A 569 12.88 -9.99 22.36
N VAL A 570 13.15 -11.28 22.13
CA VAL A 570 12.20 -12.39 22.38
C VAL A 570 12.80 -13.51 23.24
N GLY A 571 14.02 -13.32 23.78
CA GLY A 571 14.63 -14.24 24.74
C GLY A 571 15.19 -15.52 24.13
N GLN A 572 15.25 -15.62 22.79
CA GLN A 572 15.74 -16.80 22.08
C GLN A 572 16.50 -16.40 20.81
N GLU A 573 17.64 -17.05 20.60
CA GLU A 573 18.43 -16.94 19.38
C GLU A 573 17.73 -17.63 18.21
N HIS A 574 17.77 -17.03 17.03
CA HIS A 574 17.28 -17.63 15.79
C HIS A 574 18.36 -17.59 14.72
N GLU A 575 18.68 -18.74 14.13
CA GLU A 575 19.72 -18.85 13.09
C GLU A 575 19.17 -18.85 11.66
N LYS A 576 17.90 -19.24 11.47
CA LYS A 576 17.24 -19.33 10.16
C LYS A 576 15.91 -18.59 10.16
N ILE A 577 15.98 -17.28 10.35
CA ILE A 577 14.81 -16.39 10.32
C ILE A 577 15.09 -15.14 9.48
N ASN A 578 14.06 -14.62 8.83
CA ASN A 578 14.14 -13.36 8.10
C ASN A 578 13.37 -12.27 8.87
N CYS A 579 13.79 -11.01 8.73
CA CYS A 579 13.13 -9.87 9.38
C CYS A 579 11.62 -9.85 9.09
N VAL A 580 11.26 -10.17 7.83
CA VAL A 580 9.87 -10.19 7.36
C VAL A 580 9.01 -11.30 7.98
N ASP A 581 9.61 -12.32 8.59
CA ASP A 581 8.88 -13.40 9.27
C ASP A 581 8.20 -12.93 10.56
N CYS A 582 8.75 -11.90 11.21
CA CYS A 582 8.16 -11.27 12.39
C CYS A 582 7.55 -9.90 12.08
N HIS A 583 8.26 -9.06 11.32
CA HIS A 583 7.92 -7.66 11.14
C HIS A 583 6.88 -7.39 10.05
N MET A 584 6.60 -8.36 9.17
CA MET A 584 5.67 -8.19 8.05
C MET A 584 4.66 -9.33 8.00
N THR A 585 4.08 -9.64 9.15
CA THR A 585 3.13 -10.75 9.29
C THR A 585 1.92 -10.56 8.38
N LYS A 586 1.41 -11.65 7.83
CA LYS A 586 0.26 -11.63 6.92
C LYS A 586 -1.05 -11.50 7.68
N THR A 587 -1.40 -10.29 8.11
CA THR A 587 -2.63 -10.01 8.87
C THR A 587 -3.85 -9.82 7.98
N MET A 588 -3.66 -9.50 6.70
CA MET A 588 -4.72 -9.19 5.74
C MET A 588 -5.00 -10.35 4.77
N GLN A 589 -6.26 -10.53 4.37
CA GLN A 589 -6.67 -11.58 3.44
C GLN A 589 -7.30 -11.02 2.16
N THR A 590 -6.92 -11.57 1.00
CA THR A 590 -7.57 -11.27 -0.28
C THR A 590 -8.10 -12.51 -1.01
N GLY A 591 -7.34 -13.61 -1.00
CA GLY A 591 -7.73 -14.91 -1.57
C GLY A 591 -8.03 -15.92 -0.47
N ALA A 592 -7.51 -17.14 -0.62
CA ALA A 592 -7.69 -18.23 0.34
C ALA A 592 -6.76 -18.15 1.57
N GLY A 593 -5.83 -17.20 1.62
CA GLY A 593 -4.71 -17.25 2.55
C GLY A 593 -3.69 -18.33 2.16
N LEU A 594 -2.80 -18.69 3.09
CA LEU A 594 -1.70 -19.66 2.87
C LEU A 594 -1.88 -20.95 3.68
N GLY A 595 -3.14 -21.33 3.93
CA GLY A 595 -3.48 -22.56 4.64
C GLY A 595 -3.46 -22.46 6.17
N LYS A 596 -3.24 -23.62 6.80
CA LYS A 596 -3.32 -23.80 8.26
C LYS A 596 -2.02 -23.33 8.92
N GLY A 597 -2.16 -22.52 9.98
CA GLY A 597 -1.14 -22.34 10.99
C GLY A 597 -1.28 -23.42 12.07
N LEU A 598 -1.05 -23.05 13.33
CA LEU A 598 -1.13 -23.99 14.44
C LEU A 598 -2.55 -24.47 14.73
N VAL A 599 -2.65 -25.64 15.34
CA VAL A 599 -3.91 -26.18 15.85
C VAL A 599 -4.06 -25.77 17.32
N GLY A 600 -5.14 -25.06 17.63
CA GLY A 600 -5.51 -24.71 19.00
C GLY A 600 -5.92 -25.93 19.83
N LYS A 601 -6.03 -25.74 21.16
CA LYS A 601 -6.43 -26.81 22.10
C LYS A 601 -7.81 -27.41 21.80
N ASP A 602 -8.66 -26.65 21.13
CA ASP A 602 -10.01 -27.07 20.71
C ASP A 602 -10.02 -27.79 19.35
N GLY A 603 -8.85 -28.07 18.77
CA GLY A 603 -8.71 -28.70 17.45
C GLY A 603 -8.93 -27.76 16.27
N LYS A 604 -9.21 -26.46 16.49
CA LYS A 604 -9.39 -25.49 15.41
C LYS A 604 -8.05 -24.92 14.96
N ASN A 605 -7.94 -24.60 13.68
CA ASN A 605 -6.73 -24.00 13.13
C ASN A 605 -6.71 -22.49 13.37
N TYR A 606 -5.56 -21.97 13.78
CA TYR A 606 -5.16 -20.61 13.45
C TYR A 606 -4.89 -20.56 11.95
N TRP A 607 -5.40 -19.54 11.26
CA TRP A 607 -5.26 -19.46 9.82
C TRP A 607 -4.17 -18.49 9.38
N LEU A 608 -3.51 -18.79 8.27
CA LEU A 608 -2.57 -17.87 7.63
C LEU A 608 -3.27 -17.08 6.55
N ASN A 609 -3.16 -15.75 6.58
CA ASN A 609 -3.62 -14.91 5.48
C ASN A 609 -2.50 -14.69 4.44
N ASP A 610 -2.75 -13.91 3.39
CA ASP A 610 -1.92 -13.87 2.19
C ASP A 610 -1.25 -12.51 1.92
N ILE A 611 -1.74 -11.41 2.52
CA ILE A 611 -1.16 -10.07 2.38
C ILE A 611 -0.42 -9.67 3.66
N THR A 612 0.84 -9.25 3.49
CA THR A 612 1.72 -8.76 4.57
C THR A 612 1.26 -7.41 5.11
N SER A 613 1.25 -7.25 6.43
CA SER A 613 1.15 -5.93 7.06
C SER A 613 2.38 -5.09 6.72
N HIS A 614 2.15 -3.79 6.58
CA HIS A 614 3.19 -2.77 6.36
C HIS A 614 3.32 -1.84 7.58
N ILE A 615 2.94 -2.31 8.77
CA ILE A 615 3.12 -1.56 10.02
C ILE A 615 4.53 -1.73 10.60
N PHE A 616 5.23 -2.80 10.18
CA PHE A 616 6.61 -3.14 10.53
C PHE A 616 6.85 -3.45 12.03
N ASP A 617 5.80 -3.74 12.77
CA ASP A 617 5.86 -4.16 14.17
C ASP A 617 5.83 -5.70 14.31
N VAL A 618 5.84 -6.19 15.55
CA VAL A 618 5.71 -7.62 15.84
C VAL A 618 4.51 -7.82 16.77
N PRO A 619 3.33 -8.22 16.25
CA PRO A 619 2.18 -8.45 17.09
C PRO A 619 2.43 -9.64 18.03
N ARG A 620 2.22 -9.40 19.32
CA ARG A 620 2.49 -10.38 20.39
C ARG A 620 1.26 -11.22 20.71
N LYS A 621 1.46 -12.32 21.43
CA LYS A 621 0.38 -13.23 21.85
C LYS A 621 -0.69 -12.60 22.75
N ASP A 622 -0.32 -11.58 23.51
CA ASP A 622 -1.22 -10.83 24.39
C ASP A 622 -2.00 -9.74 23.66
N ASN A 623 -1.82 -9.59 22.34
CA ASN A 623 -2.59 -8.69 21.50
C ASN A 623 -4.11 -9.04 21.61
N PRO A 624 -4.99 -8.04 21.76
CA PRO A 624 -6.43 -8.26 21.96
C PRO A 624 -7.13 -8.92 20.76
N ALA A 625 -6.54 -8.89 19.57
CA ALA A 625 -7.03 -9.62 18.39
C ALA A 625 -6.62 -11.11 18.37
N VAL A 626 -5.88 -11.57 19.38
CA VAL A 626 -5.39 -12.96 19.51
C VAL A 626 -5.79 -13.56 20.85
N LYS A 627 -5.48 -12.88 21.96
CA LYS A 627 -5.69 -13.38 23.31
C LYS A 627 -7.18 -13.60 23.59
N GLY A 628 -7.56 -14.85 23.88
CA GLY A 628 -8.95 -15.22 24.15
C GLY A 628 -9.86 -15.21 22.93
N ILE A 629 -9.32 -15.04 21.73
CA ILE A 629 -10.07 -15.12 20.47
C ILE A 629 -9.99 -16.56 19.93
N ASP A 630 -11.13 -17.07 19.44
CA ASP A 630 -11.19 -18.38 18.78
C ASP A 630 -10.12 -18.50 17.68
N PRO A 631 -9.38 -19.62 17.56
CA PRO A 631 -8.30 -19.76 16.58
C PRO A 631 -8.71 -19.41 15.14
N GLY A 632 -9.92 -19.80 14.73
CA GLY A 632 -10.45 -19.50 13.40
C GLY A 632 -10.80 -18.03 13.14
N LYS A 633 -10.80 -17.19 14.18
CA LYS A 633 -11.12 -15.75 14.13
C LYS A 633 -9.97 -14.87 14.62
N ALA A 634 -8.92 -15.44 15.17
CA ALA A 634 -7.78 -14.71 15.69
C ALA A 634 -6.97 -14.08 14.55
N MET A 635 -6.37 -12.92 14.81
CA MET A 635 -5.42 -12.31 13.89
C MET A 635 -4.21 -13.24 13.70
N PRO A 636 -3.75 -13.46 12.45
CA PRO A 636 -2.50 -14.15 12.22
C PRO A 636 -1.33 -13.36 12.80
N ILE A 637 -0.53 -13.99 13.66
CA ILE A 637 0.69 -13.43 14.25
C ILE A 637 1.84 -14.45 14.07
N PRO A 638 3.12 -14.07 14.22
CA PRO A 638 4.21 -15.03 14.09
C PRO A 638 4.05 -16.26 15.00
N TYR A 639 3.58 -16.05 16.23
CA TYR A 639 3.36 -17.11 17.22
C TYR A 639 2.20 -18.06 16.91
N THR A 640 1.23 -17.69 16.08
CA THR A 640 0.12 -18.58 15.69
C THR A 640 0.41 -19.34 14.38
N ASN A 641 1.63 -19.20 13.87
CA ASN A 641 2.17 -19.85 12.67
C ASN A 641 3.40 -20.73 13.04
N ALA A 642 4.32 -20.96 12.10
CA ALA A 642 5.53 -21.77 12.24
C ALA A 642 6.35 -21.50 13.51
N CYS A 643 6.34 -20.28 14.06
CA CYS A 643 7.10 -20.00 15.28
C CYS A 643 6.53 -20.74 16.50
N GLY A 644 5.22 -20.94 16.58
CA GLY A 644 4.63 -21.63 17.74
C GLY A 644 4.77 -23.15 17.75
N GLU A 645 5.46 -23.74 16.77
CA GLU A 645 5.92 -25.13 16.86
C GLU A 645 7.07 -25.29 17.86
N CYS A 646 7.95 -24.27 17.92
CA CYS A 646 9.11 -24.24 18.82
C CYS A 646 8.87 -23.39 20.07
N HIS A 647 7.86 -22.52 20.06
CA HIS A 647 7.50 -21.63 21.16
C HIS A 647 6.18 -22.07 21.80
N ASP A 648 6.11 -22.13 23.14
CA ASP A 648 4.94 -22.64 23.88
C ASP A 648 3.67 -21.81 23.65
N VAL A 649 2.84 -22.27 22.69
CA VAL A 649 1.53 -21.69 22.35
C VAL A 649 0.41 -22.10 23.29
N THR A 650 0.65 -23.02 24.22
CA THR A 650 -0.37 -23.36 25.23
C THR A 650 -0.50 -22.30 26.32
N LYS A 651 0.42 -21.33 26.32
CA LYS A 651 0.43 -20.08 27.10
C LYS A 651 0.01 -18.84 26.29
N LEU A 652 -0.79 -19.02 25.22
CA LEU A 652 -1.53 -17.94 24.56
C LEU A 652 -2.64 -17.42 25.47
#